data_AF-A0A126QWA8-F1
#
_entry.id   AF-A0A126QWA8-F1
#
_cell.length_a   1.000
_cell.length_b   1.000
_cell.length_c   1.000
_cell.angle_alpha   90.00
_cell.angle_beta   90.00
_cell.angle_gamma   90.00
#
_symmetry.space_group_name_H-M   'P 1'
#
loop_
_entity.id
_entity.type
_entity.pdbx_description
1 polymer ?
#
loop_
_entity_poly.entity_id
_entity_poly.type
_entity_poly.pdbx_seq_one_letter_code
_entity_poly.pdbx_strand_id
1 'polypeptide(L)'
;MKQNTVLKTSALVAILVVTSLFLFVPELDADGAYILIDKGDGDTYWYSGTTETVADSFSTAAQSLGLDLNIDGSKITVDGVSSITIGSQTVSWRIYQWGDGWVDVTSSIDMSSAPTSSMAIGLYPAGTTPTETPAFMDSWTQVRGNASMTGIQNANLDSEKTMENVLAWSRGDNDYITGCVLVAREHVYGFFNGGYMNTQSTPALFCFNRFTGETEWIVNVPAGVGYETMSGCIVGDYYYLPTSYGYIYRIPLDNPGEASYYVQMSSRLMVDEDKMPSVTSVKYKATGEGTYHDAPLEIMDTNAFDIPVSIGSTYDIQISDSSRTYNGTLTVNNEDALGVKITGNTEEDKSLIGDYSSRISYSYSEVTKTFISKTRSPNMEGRTIYNTGPASITYYGGALFFGTSSGYTYALDLDLNTLWKTDVRSQNYYDSVMICDDRVFVGTYSGKLYALDVSTGEIKASVTAASYPSTVYGDGGRVCTPVKVDDILFFSSSDGLGMNSTQGGFSAYTFKNDSFTKIMSNTDYGQASTYMTVVINTEFKGVYFTTDYGLMRLSTDMQLEIINEKMTGVRASPVLVNGDTLLMQDYAYAKNNVGGQMYRVTLDGTIEGQYQRPSEVDQWTMSPITAIGEYLYGGTDNGFFILEGKMPEVKDDSGTGGINPLWIALAIIAVIINILLIISFFLAKKSNMSTGKYIESKFSRISGFHNDSMSKTQANKRRLLFVLILGIIIMLIMFICCLAYGPSMSLSPIDAFSNLISAIQKGGEGLTLSELVVYESRLPRAIAAIAVGLGLAVAGCIYQAVIRNPMVDPYIMGVSSGAGTFAVAAIASGFTFFGLLDNSEFMIPVLAIVGGLLAFGLTMLLASKAGNTATGYVLAGVVIGLAFTSIQTVILTTSDSEKLHSAISWLYGSFTSVDWGTVWLIFFPALFLSLTFLIWAKELNLVLLGDDNAQQMGLNVKKFDALMLILASVLTSVCVAFVGIIGFVGLVVPHICRMILGGDHRLVLPASMVLGAALMLLADLLARMLMIPLELPVGAITTVVGVPLFAYLLIKRGRMYNG
;
A
#
# COMPACT_ATOMS: atom_id res chain seq x y z
N MET A 1 5.34 -32.60 -50.85
CA MET A 1 6.27 -33.39 -50.02
C MET A 1 7.39 -32.46 -49.55
N LYS A 2 7.74 -32.52 -48.25
CA LYS A 2 8.65 -31.63 -47.50
C LYS A 2 8.10 -30.25 -47.12
N GLN A 3 7.21 -30.23 -46.11
CA GLN A 3 7.13 -29.14 -45.11
C GLN A 3 6.19 -29.44 -43.93
N ASN A 4 5.49 -30.59 -43.92
CA ASN A 4 4.59 -30.99 -42.82
C ASN A 4 5.14 -32.07 -41.87
N THR A 5 6.45 -32.33 -41.90
CA THR A 5 7.08 -33.41 -41.12
C THR A 5 8.07 -32.91 -40.06
N VAL A 6 8.24 -31.60 -39.89
CA VAL A 6 9.10 -31.02 -38.83
C VAL A 6 8.26 -30.53 -37.64
N LEU A 7 7.00 -30.11 -37.86
CA LEU A 7 6.13 -29.67 -36.76
C LEU A 7 5.48 -30.82 -35.96
N LYS A 8 5.46 -32.05 -36.50
CA LYS A 8 4.85 -33.21 -35.82
C LYS A 8 5.82 -34.07 -35.01
N THR A 9 7.12 -33.83 -35.15
CA THR A 9 8.17 -34.55 -34.40
C THR A 9 8.63 -33.79 -33.16
N SER A 10 8.47 -32.46 -33.13
CA SER A 10 8.73 -31.64 -31.93
C SER A 10 7.63 -31.77 -30.87
N ALA A 11 6.39 -32.08 -31.27
CA ALA A 11 5.26 -32.27 -30.36
C ALA A 11 5.20 -33.69 -29.74
N LEU A 12 5.87 -34.69 -30.32
CA LEU A 12 5.87 -36.07 -29.81
C LEU A 12 7.04 -36.37 -28.85
N VAL A 13 8.12 -35.58 -28.90
CA VAL A 13 9.25 -35.70 -27.98
C VAL A 13 9.00 -34.92 -26.67
N ALA A 14 8.16 -33.88 -26.71
CA ALA A 14 7.72 -33.18 -25.50
C ALA A 14 6.69 -33.97 -24.66
N ILE A 15 6.00 -34.95 -25.25
CA ILE A 15 4.97 -35.76 -24.57
C ILE A 15 5.57 -37.05 -23.95
N LEU A 16 6.82 -37.39 -24.27
CA LEU A 16 7.51 -38.57 -23.75
C LEU A 16 8.54 -38.26 -22.64
N VAL A 17 8.75 -36.98 -22.31
CA VAL A 17 9.63 -36.54 -21.21
C VAL A 17 8.81 -36.13 -19.97
N VAL A 18 7.48 -36.03 -20.07
CA VAL A 18 6.57 -35.67 -18.96
C VAL A 18 6.10 -36.89 -18.14
N THR A 19 6.49 -38.12 -18.52
CA THR A 19 6.13 -39.36 -17.81
C THR A 19 7.26 -39.99 -17.00
N SER A 20 8.30 -39.22 -16.64
CA SER A 20 9.39 -39.70 -15.76
C SER A 20 9.79 -38.74 -14.61
N LEU A 21 8.91 -37.81 -14.26
CA LEU A 21 8.97 -37.04 -13.00
C LEU A 21 7.62 -37.18 -12.26
N PHE A 22 7.20 -38.42 -12.07
CA PHE A 22 6.34 -38.80 -10.95
C PHE A 22 7.24 -39.56 -9.99
N LEU A 23 7.89 -38.83 -9.08
CA LEU A 23 8.57 -39.42 -7.93
C LEU A 23 8.12 -38.69 -6.68
N PHE A 24 7.24 -39.39 -5.96
CA PHE A 24 6.96 -39.28 -4.53
C PHE A 24 6.47 -37.93 -4.00
N VAL A 25 5.15 -37.71 -4.12
CA VAL A 25 4.41 -37.24 -2.94
C VAL A 25 3.95 -38.51 -2.23
N PRO A 26 4.36 -38.77 -0.98
CA PRO A 26 3.77 -39.87 -0.22
C PRO A 26 2.29 -39.52 -0.04
N GLU A 27 1.41 -40.32 -0.63
CA GLU A 27 0.08 -40.50 -0.08
C GLU A 27 0.30 -40.96 1.38
N LEU A 28 -0.08 -40.12 2.33
CA LEU A 28 -0.02 -40.46 3.76
C LEU A 28 -1.01 -41.61 3.99
N ASP A 29 -0.49 -42.84 3.99
CA ASP A 29 -1.22 -44.01 4.45
C ASP A 29 -1.68 -43.75 5.89
N ALA A 30 -2.99 -43.64 6.09
CA ALA A 30 -3.63 -43.29 7.35
C ALA A 30 -3.46 -44.35 8.47
N ASP A 31 -2.70 -45.42 8.23
CA ASP A 31 -2.55 -46.57 9.15
C ASP A 31 -1.09 -46.79 9.64
N GLY A 32 -0.16 -45.86 9.37
CA GLY A 32 1.25 -45.95 9.80
C GLY A 32 1.56 -45.30 11.16
N ALA A 33 2.63 -45.74 11.84
CA ALA A 33 3.21 -45.04 12.99
C ALA A 33 4.17 -43.92 12.52
N TYR A 34 4.16 -42.78 13.22
CA TYR A 34 4.87 -41.56 12.82
C TYR A 34 5.90 -41.12 13.85
N ILE A 35 6.93 -40.40 13.41
CA ILE A 35 7.93 -39.78 14.30
C ILE A 35 7.90 -38.26 14.19
N LEU A 36 7.67 -37.59 15.31
CA LEU A 36 7.76 -36.13 15.44
C LEU A 36 9.14 -35.74 15.99
N ILE A 37 9.79 -34.76 15.36
CA ILE A 37 10.98 -34.08 15.87
C ILE A 37 10.60 -32.63 16.15
N ASP A 38 10.77 -32.21 17.40
CA ASP A 38 10.47 -30.85 17.86
C ASP A 38 11.69 -30.24 18.54
N LYS A 39 12.25 -29.19 17.94
CA LYS A 39 13.50 -28.58 18.43
C LYS A 39 13.28 -27.66 19.63
N GLY A 40 12.04 -27.44 20.05
CA GLY A 40 11.71 -26.52 21.14
C GLY A 40 11.95 -25.06 20.75
N ASP A 41 11.91 -24.75 19.46
CA ASP A 41 12.12 -23.43 18.87
C ASP A 41 10.93 -22.95 18.02
N GLY A 42 9.84 -23.73 18.02
CA GLY A 42 8.63 -23.47 17.24
C GLY A 42 8.58 -24.19 15.88
N ASP A 43 9.68 -24.82 15.44
CA ASP A 43 9.72 -25.64 14.22
C ASP A 43 9.58 -27.14 14.56
N THR A 44 8.59 -27.77 13.93
CA THR A 44 8.26 -29.19 14.09
C THR A 44 8.42 -29.94 12.77
N TYR A 45 8.71 -31.24 12.83
CA TYR A 45 8.83 -32.08 11.65
C TYR A 45 8.29 -33.49 11.89
N TRP A 46 7.41 -33.93 10.99
CA TRP A 46 6.89 -35.28 10.97
C TRP A 46 7.58 -36.14 9.92
N TYR A 47 8.00 -37.34 10.34
CA TYR A 47 8.51 -38.38 9.47
C TYR A 47 7.51 -39.54 9.39
N SER A 48 7.11 -39.88 8.17
CA SER A 48 6.23 -41.01 7.89
C SER A 48 7.04 -42.31 7.81
N GLY A 49 6.85 -43.20 8.79
CA GLY A 49 7.40 -44.55 8.76
C GLY A 49 8.21 -44.91 10.01
N THR A 50 8.24 -46.21 10.29
CA THR A 50 9.02 -46.83 11.36
C THR A 50 9.89 -47.95 10.81
N THR A 51 11.06 -48.14 11.41
CA THR A 51 12.00 -49.22 11.07
C THR A 51 11.90 -50.38 12.07
N GLU A 52 12.85 -51.32 12.01
CA GLU A 52 12.87 -52.49 12.90
C GLU A 52 13.04 -52.13 14.39
N THR A 53 13.67 -50.99 14.70
CA THR A 53 13.90 -50.54 16.09
C THR A 53 13.52 -49.07 16.30
N VAL A 54 13.21 -48.71 17.55
CA VAL A 54 12.96 -47.32 17.96
C VAL A 54 14.16 -46.41 17.66
N ALA A 55 15.38 -46.88 17.95
CA ALA A 55 16.61 -46.13 17.69
C ALA A 55 16.82 -45.86 16.20
N ASP A 56 16.64 -46.87 15.35
CA ASP A 56 16.81 -46.73 13.91
C ASP A 56 15.74 -45.80 13.32
N SER A 57 14.53 -45.80 13.88
CA SER A 57 13.44 -44.93 13.42
C SER A 57 13.76 -43.47 13.69
N PHE A 58 14.21 -43.14 14.90
CA PHE A 58 14.65 -41.77 15.24
C PHE A 58 15.88 -41.35 14.44
N SER A 59 16.86 -42.24 14.26
CA SER A 59 18.07 -41.96 13.47
C SER A 59 17.72 -41.67 12.00
N THR A 60 16.81 -42.45 11.41
CA THR A 60 16.34 -42.24 10.03
C THR A 60 15.58 -40.92 9.90
N ALA A 61 14.68 -40.62 10.84
CA ALA A 61 13.94 -39.35 10.86
C ALA A 61 14.91 -38.15 10.97
N ALA A 62 15.89 -38.20 11.87
CA ALA A 62 16.90 -37.15 12.03
C ALA A 62 17.79 -36.99 10.78
N GLN A 63 18.23 -38.10 10.17
CA GLN A 63 19.00 -38.07 8.92
C GLN A 63 18.22 -37.46 7.76
N SER A 64 16.90 -37.66 7.69
CA SER A 64 16.05 -37.04 6.66
C SER A 64 16.04 -35.51 6.75
N LEU A 65 16.28 -34.96 7.94
CA LEU A 65 16.43 -33.53 8.20
C LEU A 65 17.89 -33.03 8.15
N GLY A 66 18.85 -33.92 7.94
CA GLY A 66 20.27 -33.61 8.04
C GLY A 66 20.75 -33.30 9.48
N LEU A 67 20.02 -33.75 10.51
CA LEU A 67 20.38 -33.57 11.91
C LEU A 67 21.28 -34.71 12.40
N ASP A 68 22.24 -34.38 13.26
CA ASP A 68 23.08 -35.36 13.96
C ASP A 68 22.44 -35.76 15.29
N LEU A 69 21.77 -36.91 15.32
CA LEU A 69 21.12 -37.45 16.51
C LEU A 69 21.97 -38.55 17.16
N ASN A 70 22.26 -38.38 18.44
CA ASN A 70 22.92 -39.38 19.28
C ASN A 70 22.10 -39.65 20.55
N ILE A 71 21.81 -40.93 20.81
CA ILE A 71 21.07 -41.40 21.96
C ILE A 71 21.95 -42.39 22.74
N ASP A 72 22.39 -41.99 23.93
CA ASP A 72 23.18 -42.82 24.85
C ASP A 72 22.43 -42.99 26.17
N GLY A 73 21.71 -44.10 26.31
CA GLY A 73 20.81 -44.34 27.43
C GLY A 73 19.70 -43.29 27.49
N SER A 74 19.63 -42.54 28.59
CA SER A 74 18.67 -41.42 28.77
C SER A 74 19.22 -40.06 28.32
N LYS A 75 20.45 -39.99 27.79
CA LYS A 75 21.04 -38.75 27.29
C LYS A 75 20.86 -38.68 25.78
N ILE A 76 20.12 -37.67 25.34
CA ILE A 76 19.83 -37.41 23.94
C ILE A 76 20.56 -36.13 23.52
N THR A 77 21.19 -36.16 22.35
CA THR A 77 21.91 -35.03 21.76
C THR A 77 21.48 -34.88 20.30
N VAL A 78 21.06 -33.67 19.91
CA VAL A 78 20.72 -33.31 18.52
C VAL A 78 21.61 -32.14 18.12
N ASP A 79 22.33 -32.28 17.01
CA ASP A 79 23.30 -31.28 16.50
C ASP A 79 24.30 -30.82 17.58
N GLY A 80 24.74 -31.75 18.43
CA GLY A 80 25.65 -31.45 19.55
C GLY A 80 24.99 -30.80 20.78
N VAL A 81 23.70 -30.45 20.73
CA VAL A 81 22.94 -29.87 21.83
C VAL A 81 22.24 -30.97 22.62
N SER A 82 22.60 -31.12 23.90
CA SER A 82 21.94 -32.09 24.81
C SER A 82 21.00 -31.44 25.82
N SER A 83 21.22 -30.16 26.12
CA SER A 83 20.39 -29.37 27.03
C SER A 83 20.59 -27.88 26.75
N ILE A 84 19.55 -27.08 26.96
CA ILE A 84 19.62 -25.62 26.93
C ILE A 84 19.39 -25.11 28.35
N THR A 85 20.16 -24.10 28.76
CA THR A 85 19.99 -23.42 30.05
C THR A 85 19.71 -21.94 29.83
N ILE A 86 18.59 -21.46 30.38
CA ILE A 86 18.15 -20.07 30.32
C ILE A 86 17.87 -19.61 31.76
N GLY A 87 18.64 -18.64 32.25
CA GLY A 87 18.61 -18.24 33.66
C GLY A 87 18.81 -19.44 34.59
N SER A 88 17.83 -19.69 35.46
CA SER A 88 17.82 -20.82 36.39
C SER A 88 17.20 -22.10 35.83
N GLN A 89 16.65 -22.09 34.62
CA GLN A 89 15.95 -23.22 34.02
C GLN A 89 16.85 -23.98 33.06
N THR A 90 16.85 -25.30 33.16
CA THR A 90 17.52 -26.19 32.21
C THR A 90 16.51 -27.15 31.62
N VAL A 91 16.47 -27.22 30.28
CA VAL A 91 15.67 -28.19 29.54
C VAL A 91 16.56 -29.20 28.83
N SER A 92 16.04 -30.39 28.59
CA SER A 92 16.76 -31.47 27.91
C SER A 92 15.80 -32.18 26.97
N TRP A 93 16.35 -32.85 25.97
CA TRP A 93 15.57 -33.64 25.03
C TRP A 93 14.83 -34.78 25.73
N ARG A 94 13.59 -35.02 25.30
CA ARG A 94 12.68 -36.02 25.85
C ARG A 94 12.06 -36.85 24.74
N ILE A 95 11.70 -38.09 25.07
CA ILE A 95 11.01 -39.02 24.17
C ILE A 95 9.59 -39.23 24.67
N TYR A 96 8.64 -39.07 23.76
CA TYR A 96 7.23 -39.28 24.01
C TYR A 96 6.70 -40.42 23.15
N GLN A 97 5.76 -41.18 23.70
CA GLN A 97 5.05 -42.23 22.99
C GLN A 97 3.56 -41.92 22.96
N TRP A 98 2.94 -42.13 21.80
CA TRP A 98 1.53 -41.87 21.58
C TRP A 98 0.66 -43.05 22.04
N GLY A 99 -0.35 -42.77 22.87
CA GLY A 99 -1.43 -43.68 23.26
C GLY A 99 -2.79 -42.98 23.13
N ASP A 100 -3.45 -42.70 24.26
CA ASP A 100 -4.61 -41.77 24.35
C ASP A 100 -4.16 -40.29 24.43
N GLY A 101 -2.88 -40.02 24.14
CA GLY A 101 -2.16 -38.75 24.29
C GLY A 101 -0.65 -38.99 24.37
N TRP A 102 0.14 -37.91 24.49
CA TRP A 102 1.59 -38.02 24.68
C TRP A 102 1.95 -38.46 26.10
N VAL A 103 2.76 -39.51 26.20
CA VAL A 103 3.34 -39.97 27.47
C VAL A 103 4.86 -39.86 27.39
N ASP A 104 5.50 -39.17 28.34
CA ASP A 104 6.95 -39.12 28.46
C ASP A 104 7.49 -40.50 28.87
N VAL A 105 8.26 -41.13 27.99
CA VAL A 105 8.85 -42.46 28.17
C VAL A 105 10.38 -42.40 28.16
N THR A 106 10.97 -41.20 28.29
CA THR A 106 12.42 -40.97 28.18
C THR A 106 13.26 -41.91 29.05
N SER A 107 12.79 -42.21 30.27
CA SER A 107 13.51 -43.07 31.22
C SER A 107 13.17 -44.57 31.12
N SER A 108 12.18 -44.95 30.30
CA SER A 108 11.62 -46.32 30.29
C SER A 108 11.55 -46.97 28.91
N ILE A 109 11.84 -46.24 27.84
CA ILE A 109 11.77 -46.72 26.46
C ILE A 109 12.88 -47.75 26.16
N ASP A 110 12.51 -48.86 25.53
CA ASP A 110 13.46 -49.85 25.00
C ASP A 110 13.82 -49.53 23.54
N MET A 111 15.00 -48.96 23.36
CA MET A 111 15.55 -48.53 22.06
C MET A 111 15.74 -49.67 21.06
N SER A 112 15.82 -50.92 21.53
CA SER A 112 16.06 -52.11 20.69
C SER A 112 14.76 -52.80 20.23
N SER A 113 13.61 -52.35 20.73
CA SER A 113 12.31 -52.89 20.38
C SER A 113 11.72 -52.22 19.14
N ALA A 114 10.78 -52.90 18.47
CA ALA A 114 10.00 -52.29 17.39
C ALA A 114 9.02 -51.26 17.98
N PRO A 115 8.86 -50.08 17.35
CA PRO A 115 7.93 -49.07 17.82
C PRO A 115 6.48 -49.59 17.75
N THR A 116 5.75 -49.46 18.85
CA THR A 116 4.36 -49.96 18.96
C THR A 116 3.30 -48.90 18.64
N SER A 117 3.69 -47.63 18.53
CA SER A 117 2.85 -46.49 18.17
C SER A 117 3.71 -45.31 17.71
N SER A 118 3.08 -44.20 17.31
CA SER A 118 3.79 -42.96 16.98
C SER A 118 4.61 -42.45 18.17
N MET A 119 5.74 -41.81 17.89
CA MET A 119 6.67 -41.30 18.90
C MET A 119 7.07 -39.86 18.60
N ALA A 120 7.55 -39.14 19.60
CA ALA A 120 8.15 -37.83 19.42
C ALA A 120 9.48 -37.71 20.17
N ILE A 121 10.39 -36.90 19.63
CA ILE A 121 11.55 -36.39 20.36
C ILE A 121 11.44 -34.87 20.41
N GLY A 122 11.48 -34.31 21.62
CA GLY A 122 11.18 -32.90 21.82
C GLY A 122 12.07 -32.25 22.87
N LEU A 123 12.47 -31.00 22.65
CA LEU A 123 13.20 -30.22 23.65
C LEU A 123 12.23 -29.45 24.55
N TYR A 124 11.88 -30.08 25.68
CA TYR A 124 10.82 -29.59 26.57
C TYR A 124 11.18 -29.65 28.06
N PRO A 125 10.64 -28.73 28.88
CA PRO A 125 10.62 -28.88 30.34
C PRO A 125 9.92 -30.17 30.78
N ALA A 126 10.24 -30.64 31.99
CA ALA A 126 9.53 -31.79 32.58
C ALA A 126 8.04 -31.49 32.73
N GLY A 127 7.18 -32.43 32.31
CA GLY A 127 5.72 -32.27 32.39
C GLY A 127 5.08 -31.50 31.23
N THR A 128 5.87 -31.00 30.27
CA THR A 128 5.37 -30.45 29.01
C THR A 128 5.36 -31.54 27.94
N THR A 129 4.30 -31.59 27.15
CA THR A 129 4.12 -32.50 26.01
C THR A 129 4.14 -31.72 24.69
N PRO A 130 4.47 -32.36 23.56
CA PRO A 130 4.30 -31.73 22.25
C PRO A 130 2.84 -31.36 22.00
N THR A 131 2.61 -30.19 21.40
CA THR A 131 1.25 -29.72 21.09
C THR A 131 0.64 -30.48 19.91
N GLU A 132 1.46 -30.79 18.90
CA GLU A 132 1.02 -31.53 17.70
C GLU A 132 0.76 -32.99 18.02
N THR A 133 -0.15 -33.62 17.29
CA THR A 133 -0.56 -35.01 17.50
C THR A 133 -0.54 -35.76 16.18
N PRO A 134 -0.45 -37.10 16.18
CA PRO A 134 -0.54 -37.88 14.94
C PRO A 134 -1.85 -37.67 14.16
N ALA A 135 -2.93 -37.25 14.82
CA ALA A 135 -4.19 -36.91 14.13
C ALA A 135 -4.16 -35.51 13.49
N PHE A 136 -3.30 -34.61 14.00
CA PHE A 136 -3.23 -33.21 13.62
C PHE A 136 -1.76 -32.78 13.49
N MET A 137 -1.06 -33.40 12.53
CA MET A 137 0.36 -33.20 12.24
C MET A 137 0.70 -31.83 11.63
N ASP A 138 -0.32 -31.07 11.30
CA ASP A 138 -0.25 -29.77 10.65
C ASP A 138 -0.68 -28.63 11.61
N SER A 139 -0.71 -28.92 12.92
CA SER A 139 -1.07 -27.95 13.95
C SER A 139 -0.08 -26.78 13.95
N TRP A 140 -0.53 -25.60 13.53
CA TRP A 140 0.32 -24.42 13.46
C TRP A 140 0.25 -23.58 14.74
N THR A 141 1.16 -23.85 15.67
CA THR A 141 1.14 -23.28 17.03
C THR A 141 1.81 -21.91 17.16
N GLN A 142 2.58 -21.48 16.14
CA GLN A 142 3.32 -20.21 16.14
C GLN A 142 3.42 -19.58 14.73
N VAL A 143 2.54 -18.64 14.41
CA VAL A 143 2.68 -17.85 13.17
C VAL A 143 3.62 -16.67 13.42
N ARG A 144 4.83 -16.75 12.86
CA ARG A 144 5.89 -15.71 13.03
C ARG A 144 6.26 -15.40 14.47
N GLY A 145 6.31 -16.43 15.29
CA GLY A 145 6.80 -16.40 16.68
C GLY A 145 7.72 -17.58 17.01
N ASN A 146 8.13 -18.36 16.01
CA ASN A 146 9.20 -19.32 16.17
C ASN A 146 10.53 -18.58 16.34
N ALA A 147 11.45 -19.15 17.10
CA ALA A 147 12.72 -18.55 17.47
C ALA A 147 13.46 -17.97 16.24
N SER A 148 13.51 -18.73 15.16
CA SER A 148 14.22 -18.38 13.92
C SER A 148 13.45 -17.42 13.00
N MET A 149 12.18 -17.13 13.30
CA MET A 149 11.30 -16.24 12.53
C MET A 149 11.10 -16.66 11.06
N THR A 150 11.29 -17.94 10.73
CA THR A 150 11.21 -18.44 9.36
C THR A 150 9.79 -18.37 8.78
N GLY A 151 8.77 -18.60 9.61
CA GLY A 151 7.36 -18.43 9.24
C GLY A 151 6.90 -19.26 8.04
N ILE A 152 7.51 -20.43 7.81
CA ILE A 152 7.23 -21.34 6.69
C ILE A 152 6.07 -22.25 7.06
N GLN A 153 4.96 -22.20 6.33
CA GLN A 153 3.79 -23.06 6.58
C GLN A 153 3.74 -24.21 5.56
N ASN A 154 3.15 -25.34 5.94
CA ASN A 154 2.88 -26.46 5.04
C ASN A 154 1.36 -26.64 4.92
N ALA A 155 0.82 -26.52 3.71
CA ALA A 155 -0.62 -26.59 3.47
C ALA A 155 -0.92 -27.10 2.06
N ASN A 156 -1.87 -28.02 1.90
CA ASN A 156 -2.33 -28.46 0.59
C ASN A 156 -3.45 -27.56 0.08
N LEU A 157 -3.09 -26.51 -0.66
CA LEU A 157 -4.06 -25.52 -1.18
C LEU A 157 -4.60 -25.86 -2.58
N ASP A 158 -4.29 -27.04 -3.10
CA ASP A 158 -4.69 -27.50 -4.45
C ASP A 158 -5.91 -28.44 -4.39
N SER A 159 -6.94 -28.01 -3.65
CA SER A 159 -8.23 -28.71 -3.56
C SER A 159 -8.97 -28.74 -4.90
N GLU A 160 -9.76 -29.79 -5.16
CA GLU A 160 -10.71 -29.82 -6.29
C GLU A 160 -11.83 -28.77 -6.12
N LYS A 161 -12.10 -28.36 -4.88
CA LYS A 161 -13.12 -27.35 -4.54
C LYS A 161 -12.48 -25.96 -4.62
N THR A 162 -13.07 -25.08 -5.43
CA THR A 162 -12.68 -23.66 -5.42
C THR A 162 -13.28 -22.98 -4.19
N MET A 163 -12.52 -22.10 -3.54
CA MET A 163 -13.01 -21.32 -2.39
C MET A 163 -14.29 -20.57 -2.77
N GLU A 164 -15.37 -20.87 -2.07
CA GLU A 164 -16.60 -20.08 -2.08
C GLU A 164 -16.66 -19.25 -0.80
N ASN A 165 -17.34 -18.10 -0.85
CA ASN A 165 -17.36 -17.14 0.26
C ASN A 165 -17.93 -17.76 1.54
N VAL A 166 -17.05 -18.10 2.47
CA VAL A 166 -17.41 -18.55 3.82
C VAL A 166 -16.80 -17.57 4.81
N LEU A 167 -17.62 -16.66 5.32
CA LEU A 167 -17.34 -16.03 6.59
C LEU A 167 -17.84 -17.00 7.66
N ALA A 168 -16.93 -17.56 8.45
CA ALA A 168 -17.32 -18.46 9.53
C ALA A 168 -18.10 -17.71 10.62
N TRP A 169 -17.69 -16.46 10.95
CA TRP A 169 -18.27 -15.72 12.06
C TRP A 169 -17.92 -14.21 12.11
N SER A 170 -18.89 -13.36 12.44
CA SER A 170 -18.69 -11.93 12.75
C SER A 170 -19.49 -11.53 14.00
N ARG A 171 -18.89 -10.69 14.84
CA ARG A 171 -19.48 -10.19 16.10
C ARG A 171 -19.73 -8.69 16.03
N GLY A 172 -20.59 -8.30 15.10
CA GLY A 172 -21.06 -6.91 14.97
C GLY A 172 -19.93 -5.91 14.67
N ASP A 173 -20.29 -4.63 14.72
CA ASP A 173 -19.40 -3.54 14.33
C ASP A 173 -18.31 -3.30 15.41
N ASN A 174 -17.03 -3.41 15.02
CA ASN A 174 -15.80 -3.10 15.80
C ASN A 174 -15.16 -4.20 16.68
N ASP A 175 -15.47 -5.49 16.49
CA ASP A 175 -14.70 -6.60 17.11
C ASP A 175 -13.62 -7.12 16.14
N TYR A 176 -12.38 -6.64 16.25
CA TYR A 176 -11.26 -7.04 15.38
C TYR A 176 -10.27 -8.00 16.07
N ILE A 177 -9.60 -8.85 15.28
CA ILE A 177 -8.54 -9.75 15.78
C ILE A 177 -7.23 -8.98 15.89
N THR A 178 -6.55 -9.07 17.04
CA THR A 178 -5.34 -8.28 17.30
C THR A 178 -4.03 -8.96 16.88
N GLY A 179 -4.05 -10.21 16.46
CA GLY A 179 -2.83 -11.00 16.21
C GLY A 179 -3.02 -12.08 15.15
N CYS A 180 -2.01 -12.94 15.01
CA CYS A 180 -2.14 -14.14 14.20
C CYS A 180 -3.18 -15.09 14.82
N VAL A 181 -3.95 -15.74 13.96
CA VAL A 181 -4.75 -16.90 14.35
C VAL A 181 -3.80 -18.07 14.60
N LEU A 182 -3.97 -18.79 15.71
CA LEU A 182 -3.17 -19.99 16.00
C LEU A 182 -4.05 -21.23 15.88
N VAL A 183 -3.47 -22.35 15.45
CA VAL A 183 -4.20 -23.60 15.32
C VAL A 183 -3.47 -24.68 16.09
N ALA A 184 -4.19 -25.39 16.95
CA ALA A 184 -3.64 -26.53 17.66
C ALA A 184 -4.70 -27.62 17.74
N ARG A 185 -4.36 -28.83 17.30
CA ARG A 185 -5.24 -29.99 17.29
C ARG A 185 -6.49 -29.72 16.44
N GLU A 186 -7.67 -29.94 17.02
CA GLU A 186 -8.99 -29.69 16.43
C GLU A 186 -9.48 -28.25 16.63
N HIS A 187 -8.64 -27.35 17.16
CA HIS A 187 -9.04 -26.02 17.60
C HIS A 187 -8.30 -24.90 16.86
N VAL A 188 -9.00 -23.79 16.65
CA VAL A 188 -8.49 -22.53 16.11
C VAL A 188 -8.73 -21.42 17.12
N TYR A 189 -7.70 -20.62 17.37
CA TYR A 189 -7.68 -19.61 18.44
C TYR A 189 -7.53 -18.21 17.85
N GLY A 190 -8.46 -17.33 18.21
CA GLY A 190 -8.42 -15.92 17.84
C GLY A 190 -8.65 -15.03 19.06
N PHE A 191 -7.78 -14.03 19.27
CA PHE A 191 -7.97 -13.02 20.32
C PHE A 191 -8.66 -11.79 19.72
N PHE A 192 -9.87 -11.50 20.22
CA PHE A 192 -10.72 -10.42 19.74
C PHE A 192 -10.72 -9.27 20.73
N ASN A 193 -10.52 -8.06 20.20
CA ASN A 193 -10.67 -6.85 20.97
C ASN A 193 -12.13 -6.37 20.94
N GLY A 194 -12.62 -5.86 22.05
CA GLY A 194 -13.85 -5.06 22.06
C GLY A 194 -13.53 -3.65 21.58
N GLY A 195 -14.28 -3.12 20.61
CA GLY A 195 -13.94 -1.94 19.84
C GLY A 195 -13.29 -0.76 20.56
N TYR A 196 -12.44 -0.02 19.82
CA TYR A 196 -11.77 1.19 20.27
C TYR A 196 -12.74 2.14 21.01
N MET A 197 -12.56 2.25 22.32
CA MET A 197 -13.09 3.35 23.15
C MET A 197 -14.63 3.47 23.30
N ASN A 198 -15.47 2.47 22.99
CA ASN A 198 -16.92 2.54 23.33
C ASN A 198 -17.63 1.17 23.57
N THR A 199 -17.69 0.76 24.84
CA THR A 199 -18.84 0.21 25.60
C THR A 199 -19.80 -0.88 25.05
N GLN A 200 -19.44 -1.93 24.30
CA GLN A 200 -20.35 -3.11 24.18
C GLN A 200 -19.75 -4.54 24.23
N SER A 201 -18.45 -4.77 24.05
CA SER A 201 -17.85 -6.13 24.08
C SER A 201 -16.62 -6.21 24.98
N THR A 202 -16.59 -7.19 25.89
CA THR A 202 -15.38 -7.53 26.67
C THR A 202 -14.39 -8.24 25.74
N PRO A 203 -13.10 -7.84 25.73
CA PRO A 203 -12.07 -8.57 24.99
C PRO A 203 -11.98 -10.02 25.41
N ALA A 204 -11.75 -10.94 24.47
CA ALA A 204 -11.80 -12.36 24.77
C ALA A 204 -10.96 -13.20 23.81
N LEU A 205 -10.41 -14.30 24.33
CA LEU A 205 -9.85 -15.37 23.53
C LEU A 205 -10.98 -16.33 23.15
N PHE A 206 -11.15 -16.56 21.85
CA PHE A 206 -12.13 -17.49 21.31
C PHE A 206 -11.41 -18.75 20.84
N CYS A 207 -12.02 -19.89 21.17
CA CYS A 207 -11.72 -21.18 20.59
C CYS A 207 -12.84 -21.58 19.64
N PHE A 208 -12.47 -21.87 18.40
CA PHE A 208 -13.37 -22.37 17.37
C PHE A 208 -12.97 -23.78 17.00
N ASN A 209 -13.97 -24.60 16.66
CA ASN A 209 -13.71 -25.85 15.99
C ASN A 209 -13.04 -25.57 14.63
N ARG A 210 -11.93 -26.24 14.38
CA ARG A 210 -11.08 -26.01 13.22
C ARG A 210 -11.79 -26.21 11.88
N PHE A 211 -12.75 -27.12 11.80
CA PHE A 211 -13.40 -27.49 10.54
C PHE A 211 -14.76 -26.83 10.34
N THR A 212 -15.52 -26.63 11.42
CA THR A 212 -16.86 -26.04 11.32
C THR A 212 -16.88 -24.53 11.56
N GLY A 213 -15.86 -23.99 12.24
CA GLY A 213 -15.84 -22.60 12.70
C GLY A 213 -16.82 -22.31 13.85
N GLU A 214 -17.49 -23.33 14.40
CA GLU A 214 -18.36 -23.16 15.55
C GLU A 214 -17.56 -22.78 16.79
N THR A 215 -18.04 -21.80 17.56
CA THR A 215 -17.40 -21.42 18.82
C THR A 215 -17.59 -22.52 19.87
N GLU A 216 -16.49 -23.04 20.41
CA GLU A 216 -16.50 -24.08 21.43
C GLU A 216 -16.47 -23.47 22.84
N TRP A 217 -15.60 -22.48 23.06
CA TRP A 217 -15.55 -21.74 24.31
C TRP A 217 -14.95 -20.34 24.13
N ILE A 218 -15.19 -19.48 25.11
CA ILE A 218 -14.74 -18.08 25.15
C ILE A 218 -14.16 -17.79 26.54
N VAL A 219 -12.96 -17.22 26.60
CA VAL A 219 -12.35 -16.73 27.83
C VAL A 219 -12.32 -15.20 27.78
N ASN A 220 -13.11 -14.55 28.64
CA ASN A 220 -13.09 -13.11 28.77
C ASN A 220 -11.79 -12.65 29.46
N VAL A 221 -11.21 -11.58 28.93
CA VAL A 221 -9.94 -11.01 29.37
C VAL A 221 -10.19 -9.56 29.81
N PRO A 222 -10.53 -9.31 31.10
CA PRO A 222 -11.03 -8.02 31.58
C PRO A 222 -10.07 -6.83 31.39
N ALA A 223 -8.77 -7.10 31.19
CA ALA A 223 -7.74 -6.11 30.93
C ALA A 223 -7.04 -6.35 29.57
N GLY A 224 -7.81 -6.68 28.52
CA GLY A 224 -7.27 -7.09 27.23
C GLY A 224 -7.53 -6.12 26.08
N VAL A 225 -6.77 -5.04 25.89
CA VAL A 225 -6.69 -4.41 24.55
C VAL A 225 -5.43 -4.93 23.90
N GLY A 226 -5.48 -5.40 22.67
CA GLY A 226 -4.32 -5.80 21.88
C GLY A 226 -4.08 -4.82 20.73
N TYR A 227 -2.83 -4.68 20.28
CA TYR A 227 -2.49 -3.98 19.04
C TYR A 227 -2.47 -4.97 17.87
N GLU A 228 -2.87 -4.57 16.67
CA GLU A 228 -3.16 -5.40 15.46
C GLU A 228 -1.99 -6.21 14.84
N THR A 229 -0.93 -6.49 15.59
CA THR A 229 0.19 -7.36 15.20
C THR A 229 0.72 -8.19 16.38
N MET A 230 0.02 -8.20 17.51
CA MET A 230 0.43 -8.85 18.75
C MET A 230 -0.10 -10.29 18.79
N SER A 231 0.82 -11.26 18.73
CA SER A 231 0.50 -12.69 18.68
C SER A 231 0.91 -13.40 19.98
N GLY A 232 0.02 -14.25 20.48
CA GLY A 232 0.37 -15.21 21.52
C GLY A 232 1.19 -16.38 20.96
N CYS A 233 1.47 -17.35 21.82
CA CYS A 233 2.06 -18.62 21.41
C CYS A 233 1.39 -19.79 22.16
N ILE A 234 1.32 -20.96 21.53
CA ILE A 234 0.88 -22.19 22.18
C ILE A 234 2.11 -23.04 22.48
N VAL A 235 2.23 -23.51 23.73
CA VAL A 235 3.30 -24.43 24.15
C VAL A 235 2.69 -25.51 25.05
N GLY A 236 2.76 -26.76 24.60
CA GLY A 236 2.07 -27.88 25.23
C GLY A 236 0.55 -27.68 25.25
N ASP A 237 -0.04 -27.75 26.44
CA ASP A 237 -1.49 -27.63 26.68
C ASP A 237 -1.94 -26.22 27.07
N TYR A 238 -1.12 -25.19 26.81
CA TYR A 238 -1.41 -23.81 27.22
C TYR A 238 -1.23 -22.80 26.09
N TYR A 239 -2.15 -21.84 26.03
CA TYR A 239 -2.06 -20.61 25.27
C TYR A 239 -1.49 -19.49 26.15
N TYR A 240 -0.43 -18.83 25.68
CA TYR A 240 0.15 -17.66 26.33
C TYR A 240 -0.26 -16.39 25.58
N LEU A 241 -1.14 -15.60 26.19
CA LEU A 241 -1.78 -14.44 25.59
C LEU A 241 -1.21 -13.13 26.17
N PRO A 242 -0.41 -12.37 25.39
CA PRO A 242 -0.01 -11.00 25.76
C PRO A 242 -1.17 -10.00 25.58
N THR A 243 -1.21 -8.94 26.39
CA THR A 243 -2.14 -7.81 26.22
C THR A 243 -1.44 -6.46 26.32
N SER A 244 -1.94 -5.46 25.59
CA SER A 244 -1.43 -4.07 25.60
C SER A 244 -1.66 -3.32 26.91
N TYR A 245 -2.31 -3.92 27.92
CA TYR A 245 -2.38 -3.38 29.28
C TYR A 245 -1.33 -3.97 30.22
N GLY A 246 -0.38 -4.74 29.68
CA GLY A 246 0.73 -5.31 30.44
C GLY A 246 0.47 -6.71 30.95
N TYR A 247 -0.57 -7.42 30.51
CA TYR A 247 -0.85 -8.75 31.04
C TYR A 247 -0.30 -9.85 30.13
N ILE A 248 0.14 -10.97 30.74
CA ILE A 248 0.31 -12.24 30.04
C ILE A 248 -0.58 -13.25 30.72
N TYR A 249 -1.57 -13.78 30.00
CA TYR A 249 -2.46 -14.84 30.47
C TYR A 249 -1.96 -16.19 29.99
N ARG A 250 -1.95 -17.17 30.89
CA ARG A 250 -1.68 -18.59 30.62
C ARG A 250 -3.02 -19.33 30.73
N ILE A 251 -3.53 -19.80 29.60
CA ILE A 251 -4.88 -20.31 29.44
C ILE A 251 -4.80 -21.80 28.99
N PRO A 252 -5.37 -22.75 29.74
CA PRO A 252 -5.44 -24.16 29.32
C PRO A 252 -6.28 -24.34 28.04
N LEU A 253 -5.86 -25.25 27.14
CA LEU A 253 -6.60 -25.51 25.89
C LEU A 253 -7.91 -26.28 26.11
N ASP A 254 -7.88 -27.39 26.87
CA ASP A 254 -9.01 -28.35 26.91
C ASP A 254 -10.07 -28.03 27.99
N ASN A 255 -9.80 -27.10 28.92
CA ASN A 255 -10.75 -26.69 29.97
C ASN A 255 -10.34 -25.36 30.66
N PRO A 256 -10.54 -24.21 30.01
CA PRO A 256 -10.06 -22.94 30.57
C PRO A 256 -10.85 -22.47 31.81
N GLY A 257 -12.11 -22.86 31.97
CA GLY A 257 -12.98 -22.39 33.07
C GLY A 257 -12.98 -20.85 33.22
N GLU A 258 -13.19 -20.35 34.44
CA GLU A 258 -12.92 -18.93 34.79
C GLU A 258 -11.44 -18.69 35.19
N ALA A 259 -10.63 -19.75 35.28
CA ALA A 259 -9.32 -19.72 35.93
C ALA A 259 -8.18 -19.54 34.91
N SER A 260 -7.89 -18.29 34.56
CA SER A 260 -6.64 -17.94 33.85
C SER A 260 -5.58 -17.52 34.86
N TYR A 261 -4.41 -18.15 34.83
CA TYR A 261 -3.25 -17.67 35.57
C TYR A 261 -2.59 -16.54 34.78
N TYR A 262 -2.22 -15.43 35.42
CA TYR A 262 -1.66 -14.30 34.69
C TYR A 262 -0.59 -13.53 35.47
N VAL A 263 0.25 -12.87 34.69
CA VAL A 263 1.22 -11.89 35.15
C VAL A 263 0.76 -10.50 34.73
N GLN A 264 0.86 -9.51 35.62
CA GLN A 264 0.67 -8.09 35.33
C GLN A 264 2.02 -7.36 35.30
N MET A 265 2.39 -6.82 34.16
CA MET A 265 3.50 -5.89 33.94
C MET A 265 2.98 -4.47 34.13
N SER A 266 3.38 -3.82 35.21
CA SER A 266 3.10 -2.42 35.45
C SER A 266 4.36 -1.60 35.22
N SER A 267 4.26 -0.46 34.52
CA SER A 267 5.30 0.57 34.65
C SER A 267 4.76 1.75 35.40
N ARG A 268 5.66 2.36 36.17
CA ARG A 268 5.43 3.67 36.76
C ARG A 268 6.46 4.63 36.21
N LEU A 269 5.98 5.82 35.83
CA LEU A 269 6.83 6.93 35.46
C LEU A 269 7.48 7.45 36.75
N MET A 270 8.73 7.03 36.99
CA MET A 270 9.48 7.48 38.16
C MET A 270 10.11 8.83 37.82
N VAL A 271 9.43 9.92 38.22
CA VAL A 271 9.98 11.27 38.08
C VAL A 271 11.12 11.43 39.08
N ASP A 272 12.36 11.44 38.58
CA ASP A 272 13.57 11.85 39.30
C ASP A 272 13.95 10.96 40.51
N GLU A 273 14.60 9.83 40.22
CA GLU A 273 15.04 8.82 41.21
C GLU A 273 15.97 9.40 42.29
N ASP A 274 16.76 10.42 41.96
CA ASP A 274 17.67 11.11 42.88
C ASP A 274 16.94 11.93 43.96
N LYS A 275 15.61 12.09 43.85
CA LYS A 275 14.78 12.84 44.80
C LYS A 275 13.82 11.98 45.62
N MET A 276 13.69 10.68 45.34
CA MET A 276 12.79 9.79 46.08
C MET A 276 13.52 9.10 47.25
N PRO A 277 12.99 9.15 48.49
CA PRO A 277 13.65 8.51 49.62
C PRO A 277 13.54 6.96 49.56
N SER A 278 14.49 6.25 50.17
CA SER A 278 14.55 4.79 50.17
C SER A 278 13.57 4.16 51.18
N VAL A 279 12.64 3.33 50.71
CA VAL A 279 11.77 2.51 51.57
C VAL A 279 12.54 1.28 52.06
N THR A 280 12.52 1.02 53.36
CA THR A 280 13.22 -0.12 53.99
C THR A 280 12.29 -1.28 54.33
N SER A 281 11.01 -1.01 54.57
CA SER A 281 9.99 -2.05 54.83
C SER A 281 8.59 -1.51 54.60
N VAL A 282 7.68 -2.36 54.11
CA VAL A 282 6.24 -2.09 54.11
C VAL A 282 5.53 -3.17 54.91
N LYS A 283 4.56 -2.78 55.73
CA LYS A 283 3.68 -3.69 56.46
C LYS A 283 2.23 -3.38 56.16
N TYR A 284 1.37 -4.39 56.20
CA TYR A 284 -0.05 -4.23 55.91
C TYR A 284 -0.91 -5.10 56.84
N LYS A 285 -2.17 -4.71 57.03
CA LYS A 285 -3.19 -5.54 57.68
C LYS A 285 -4.56 -5.20 57.14
N ALA A 286 -5.49 -6.16 57.11
CA ALA A 286 -6.86 -5.86 56.73
C ALA A 286 -7.52 -4.95 57.78
N THR A 287 -8.41 -4.04 57.35
CA THR A 287 -9.13 -3.16 58.28
C THR A 287 -9.97 -4.01 59.25
N GLY A 288 -9.66 -3.96 60.54
CA GLY A 288 -10.27 -4.79 61.58
C GLY A 288 -9.40 -5.96 62.07
N GLU A 289 -8.28 -6.23 61.41
CA GLU A 289 -7.27 -7.21 61.84
C GLU A 289 -6.35 -6.61 62.92
N GLY A 290 -5.93 -7.45 63.87
CA GLY A 290 -5.12 -7.02 65.02
C GLY A 290 -3.62 -6.89 64.74
N THR A 291 -3.10 -7.56 63.69
CA THR A 291 -1.66 -7.76 63.48
C THR A 291 -1.25 -7.34 62.08
N TYR A 292 -0.09 -6.69 61.96
CA TYR A 292 0.53 -6.35 60.69
C TYR A 292 1.38 -7.50 60.14
N HIS A 293 1.25 -7.76 58.84
CA HIS A 293 2.08 -8.66 58.04
C HIS A 293 3.16 -7.86 57.31
N ASP A 294 4.35 -8.43 57.14
CA ASP A 294 5.42 -7.83 56.35
C ASP A 294 5.15 -8.08 54.86
N ALA A 295 5.16 -7.01 54.05
CA ALA A 295 5.05 -7.12 52.61
C ALA A 295 6.38 -7.66 52.05
N PRO A 296 6.37 -8.71 51.21
CA PRO A 296 7.58 -9.17 50.54
C PRO A 296 8.16 -8.09 49.63
N LEU A 297 9.49 -7.97 49.64
CA LEU A 297 10.24 -7.14 48.70
C LEU A 297 10.19 -7.81 47.31
N GLU A 298 9.70 -7.09 46.32
CA GLU A 298 9.77 -7.51 44.92
C GLU A 298 11.26 -7.57 44.49
N ILE A 299 11.67 -8.69 43.91
CA ILE A 299 13.09 -9.00 43.60
C ILE A 299 13.63 -8.15 42.41
N MET A 300 12.86 -7.17 41.92
CA MET A 300 13.00 -6.60 40.59
C MET A 300 13.44 -5.13 40.55
N ASP A 301 14.61 -4.78 41.09
CA ASP A 301 15.30 -3.46 40.87
C ASP A 301 14.51 -2.18 41.22
N THR A 302 13.30 -2.30 41.78
CA THR A 302 12.38 -1.20 42.07
C THR A 302 12.26 -0.87 43.55
N ASN A 303 12.93 -1.60 44.45
CA ASN A 303 12.69 -1.53 45.91
C ASN A 303 11.20 -1.47 46.24
N ALA A 304 10.38 -2.19 45.47
CA ALA A 304 8.94 -2.20 45.61
C ALA A 304 8.53 -3.32 46.57
N PHE A 305 7.43 -3.12 47.30
CA PHE A 305 6.88 -4.08 48.23
C PHE A 305 5.48 -4.50 47.80
N ASP A 306 5.23 -5.81 47.72
CA ASP A 306 3.95 -6.34 47.26
C ASP A 306 2.98 -6.60 48.40
N ILE A 307 1.77 -6.05 48.27
CA ILE A 307 0.69 -6.26 49.24
C ILE A 307 -0.38 -7.13 48.58
N PRO A 308 -0.64 -8.35 49.08
CA PRO A 308 -1.75 -9.16 48.59
C PRO A 308 -3.07 -8.51 49.02
N VAL A 309 -3.94 -8.20 48.05
CA VAL A 309 -5.18 -7.48 48.27
C VAL A 309 -6.40 -8.18 47.69
N SER A 310 -7.57 -7.91 48.28
CA SER A 310 -8.88 -8.32 47.79
C SER A 310 -9.68 -7.11 47.31
N ILE A 311 -10.39 -7.24 46.18
CA ILE A 311 -11.24 -6.18 45.62
C ILE A 311 -12.32 -5.80 46.64
N GLY A 312 -12.57 -4.50 46.81
CA GLY A 312 -13.54 -3.97 47.77
C GLY A 312 -13.06 -3.96 49.22
N SER A 313 -11.80 -4.36 49.48
CA SER A 313 -11.21 -4.36 50.81
C SER A 313 -10.36 -3.12 51.06
N THR A 314 -10.18 -2.79 52.34
CA THR A 314 -9.34 -1.69 52.80
C THR A 314 -8.27 -2.24 53.73
N TYR A 315 -7.03 -1.82 53.55
CA TYR A 315 -5.89 -2.24 54.35
C TYR A 315 -5.24 -1.05 55.04
N ASP A 316 -4.87 -1.20 56.30
CA ASP A 316 -3.96 -0.26 56.95
C ASP A 316 -2.53 -0.62 56.55
N ILE A 317 -1.75 0.36 56.13
CA ILE A 317 -0.36 0.16 55.70
C ILE A 317 0.61 1.01 56.52
N GLN A 318 1.81 0.46 56.73
CA GLN A 318 2.94 1.15 57.33
C GLN A 318 4.11 1.11 56.37
N ILE A 319 4.64 2.28 56.03
CA ILE A 319 5.80 2.43 55.15
C ILE A 319 6.92 2.98 56.01
N SER A 320 8.06 2.31 56.06
CA SER A 320 9.23 2.79 56.80
C SER A 320 10.36 3.16 55.84
N ASP A 321 11.01 4.30 56.11
CA ASP A 321 12.31 4.66 55.55
C ASP A 321 13.41 4.59 56.63
N SER A 322 14.63 5.04 56.31
CA SER A 322 15.76 5.06 57.25
C SER A 322 15.59 5.99 58.48
N SER A 323 14.54 6.82 58.51
CA SER A 323 14.33 7.89 59.49
C SER A 323 12.99 7.80 60.24
N ARG A 324 11.92 7.30 59.62
CA ARG A 324 10.55 7.29 60.19
C ARG A 324 9.63 6.24 59.53
N THR A 325 8.57 5.85 60.25
CA THR A 325 7.44 5.07 59.74
C THR A 325 6.21 5.95 59.54
N TYR A 326 5.59 5.84 58.36
CA TYR A 326 4.38 6.56 57.94
C TYR A 326 3.20 5.60 57.91
N ASN A 327 2.02 6.08 58.29
CA ASN A 327 0.80 5.27 58.29
C ASN A 327 -0.17 5.78 57.23
N GLY A 328 -0.74 4.86 56.47
CA GLY A 328 -1.74 5.18 55.47
C GLY A 328 -2.80 4.09 55.37
N THR A 329 -3.76 4.34 54.50
CA THR A 329 -4.83 3.41 54.17
C THR A 329 -4.81 3.14 52.68
N LEU A 330 -4.87 1.87 52.32
CA LEU A 330 -4.92 1.33 50.97
C LEU A 330 -6.35 0.87 50.70
N THR A 331 -7.05 1.53 49.78
CA THR A 331 -8.42 1.13 49.39
C THR A 331 -8.41 0.57 47.98
N VAL A 332 -9.06 -0.60 47.82
CA VAL A 332 -9.11 -1.32 46.54
C VAL A 332 -10.52 -1.21 45.96
N ASN A 333 -10.68 -0.35 44.94
CA ASN A 333 -11.98 -0.06 44.33
C ASN A 333 -12.20 -0.85 43.02
N ASN A 334 -13.46 -0.92 42.58
CA ASN A 334 -13.89 -1.69 41.41
C ASN A 334 -14.23 -0.84 40.16
N GLU A 335 -14.35 0.50 40.30
CA GLU A 335 -15.00 1.36 39.29
C GLU A 335 -14.07 1.95 38.23
N ASP A 336 -12.77 2.06 38.48
CA ASP A 336 -11.77 2.44 37.48
C ASP A 336 -10.88 1.23 37.27
N ALA A 337 -10.59 0.81 36.04
CA ALA A 337 -9.71 -0.31 35.74
C ALA A 337 -8.51 -0.41 36.73
N LEU A 338 -8.67 -1.25 37.76
CA LEU A 338 -7.74 -1.59 38.85
C LEU A 338 -7.11 -0.41 39.64
N GLY A 339 -7.90 0.62 39.96
CA GLY A 339 -7.48 1.77 40.76
C GLY A 339 -7.32 1.47 42.26
N VAL A 340 -6.08 1.37 42.74
CA VAL A 340 -5.75 1.34 44.17
C VAL A 340 -5.38 2.73 44.65
N LYS A 341 -6.06 3.21 45.69
CA LYS A 341 -5.82 4.53 46.26
C LYS A 341 -5.10 4.40 47.59
N ILE A 342 -3.90 4.97 47.67
CA ILE A 342 -3.16 5.11 48.94
C ILE A 342 -3.36 6.52 49.47
N THR A 343 -3.87 6.64 50.70
CA THR A 343 -4.05 7.93 51.36
C THR A 343 -3.32 7.97 52.68
N GLY A 344 -2.62 9.07 52.95
CA GLY A 344 -2.03 9.33 54.25
C GLY A 344 -3.05 9.74 55.31
N ASN A 345 -2.77 9.34 56.54
CA ASN A 345 -3.65 9.61 57.68
C ASN A 345 -3.52 11.05 58.21
N THR A 346 -2.42 11.74 57.89
CA THR A 346 -2.17 13.16 58.22
C THR A 346 -1.78 13.96 56.96
N GLU A 347 -1.83 15.30 57.00
CA GLU A 347 -1.44 16.14 55.85
C GLU A 347 0.04 15.99 55.45
N GLU A 348 0.92 15.74 56.42
CA GLU A 348 2.34 15.43 56.19
C GLU A 348 2.48 14.04 55.52
N ASP A 349 1.75 13.03 56.02
CA ASP A 349 1.72 11.69 55.42
C ASP A 349 1.12 11.70 54.01
N LYS A 350 0.11 12.54 53.72
CA LYS A 350 -0.55 12.60 52.39
C LYS A 350 0.40 13.10 51.30
N SER A 351 1.21 14.12 51.59
CA SER A 351 2.20 14.65 50.65
C SER A 351 3.25 13.60 50.28
N LEU A 352 3.70 12.81 51.27
CA LEU A 352 4.80 11.84 51.12
C LEU A 352 4.35 10.44 50.68
N ILE A 353 3.16 9.99 51.09
CA ILE A 353 2.57 8.73 50.60
C ILE A 353 2.27 8.82 49.10
N GLY A 354 2.00 10.01 48.56
CA GLY A 354 2.01 10.24 47.12
C GLY A 354 3.34 9.83 46.49
N ASP A 355 4.47 10.26 47.07
CA ASP A 355 5.82 9.99 46.57
C ASP A 355 6.23 8.51 46.74
N TYR A 356 5.89 7.89 47.89
CA TYR A 356 6.20 6.49 48.18
C TYR A 356 5.25 5.47 47.58
N SER A 357 4.04 5.89 47.16
CA SER A 357 3.04 4.98 46.56
C SER A 357 3.60 4.22 45.38
N SER A 358 4.55 4.84 44.67
CA SER A 358 5.31 4.28 43.55
C SER A 358 6.10 3.00 43.91
N ARG A 359 6.49 2.82 45.18
CA ARG A 359 7.23 1.65 45.73
C ARG A 359 6.31 0.57 46.34
N ILE A 360 5.00 0.67 46.17
CA ILE A 360 4.04 -0.33 46.66
C ILE A 360 3.32 -0.94 45.45
N SER A 361 3.50 -2.25 45.26
CA SER A 361 2.71 -3.08 44.34
C SER A 361 1.60 -3.78 45.12
N TYR A 362 0.61 -4.29 44.38
CA TYR A 362 -0.47 -5.07 44.94
C TYR A 362 -0.83 -6.22 44.00
N SER A 363 -1.19 -7.36 44.59
CA SER A 363 -1.53 -8.59 43.88
C SER A 363 -2.91 -9.10 44.28
N TYR A 364 -3.73 -9.45 43.30
CA TYR A 364 -5.08 -9.97 43.51
C TYR A 364 -5.03 -11.51 43.58
N SER A 365 -4.65 -12.07 44.73
CA SER A 365 -4.49 -13.52 45.03
C SER A 365 -3.10 -14.16 44.73
N GLU A 366 -2.86 -15.34 45.32
CA GLU A 366 -1.67 -16.20 45.06
C GLU A 366 -1.52 -16.65 43.59
N VAL A 367 -2.57 -16.49 42.78
CA VAL A 367 -2.62 -16.85 41.35
C VAL A 367 -2.17 -15.68 40.45
N THR A 368 -1.93 -14.50 41.00
CA THR A 368 -1.54 -13.30 40.26
C THR A 368 -0.13 -12.88 40.64
N LYS A 369 0.73 -12.71 39.64
CA LYS A 369 2.07 -12.14 39.81
C LYS A 369 2.09 -10.71 39.25
N THR A 370 2.54 -9.74 40.03
CA THR A 370 2.73 -8.36 39.57
C THR A 370 4.23 -8.12 39.37
N PHE A 371 4.59 -7.44 38.30
CA PHE A 371 5.96 -7.02 37.98
C PHE A 371 5.99 -5.52 37.74
N ILE A 372 6.76 -4.78 38.55
CA ILE A 372 6.98 -3.35 38.33
C ILE A 372 8.25 -3.12 37.50
N SER A 373 8.13 -2.39 36.39
CA SER A 373 9.23 -1.88 35.58
C SER A 373 9.33 -0.36 35.63
N LYS A 374 10.55 0.17 35.45
CA LYS A 374 10.82 1.60 35.46
C LYS A 374 10.71 2.19 34.06
N THR A 375 9.85 3.18 33.85
CA THR A 375 9.82 3.93 32.58
C THR A 375 10.84 5.06 32.60
N ARG A 376 11.78 5.06 31.65
CA ARG A 376 12.81 6.11 31.49
C ARG A 376 12.65 6.97 30.23
N SER A 377 11.82 6.56 29.28
CA SER A 377 11.63 7.31 28.04
C SER A 377 10.61 8.44 28.25
N PRO A 378 10.91 9.70 27.87
CA PRO A 378 9.90 10.73 27.85
C PRO A 378 8.75 10.31 26.93
N ASN A 379 7.54 10.68 27.31
CA ASN A 379 6.34 10.53 26.50
C ASN A 379 6.61 11.09 25.10
N MET A 380 6.60 10.20 24.11
CA MET A 380 6.58 10.58 22.70
C MET A 380 5.12 10.89 22.28
N GLU A 381 4.57 11.94 22.90
CA GLU A 381 3.14 12.30 23.07
C GLU A 381 2.17 12.08 21.90
N GLY A 382 0.92 11.70 22.23
CA GLY A 382 -0.28 12.05 21.44
C GLY A 382 -1.27 10.91 21.13
N ARG A 383 -0.88 9.64 21.27
CA ARG A 383 -1.79 8.49 21.16
C ARG A 383 -1.97 7.82 22.52
N THR A 384 -3.16 7.24 22.75
CA THR A 384 -3.54 6.53 23.97
C THR A 384 -2.41 5.60 24.41
N ILE A 385 -2.04 5.70 25.69
CA ILE A 385 -0.99 4.93 26.34
C ILE A 385 -1.38 3.45 26.28
N TYR A 386 -0.77 2.66 25.39
CA TYR A 386 -0.77 1.20 25.54
C TYR A 386 0.15 0.89 26.74
N ASN A 387 -0.44 0.81 27.94
CA ASN A 387 0.27 0.55 29.21
C ASN A 387 1.18 -0.69 29.09
N THR A 388 2.50 -0.54 29.21
CA THR A 388 3.50 -1.62 29.45
C THR A 388 3.41 -2.95 28.72
N GLY A 389 2.57 -3.06 27.69
CA GLY A 389 2.22 -4.33 27.07
C GLY A 389 3.45 -5.13 26.64
N PRO A 390 3.52 -6.44 26.96
CA PRO A 390 4.44 -7.35 26.29
C PRO A 390 4.19 -7.35 24.77
N ALA A 391 5.25 -7.51 24.00
CA ALA A 391 5.19 -7.77 22.57
C ALA A 391 4.61 -9.16 22.27
N SER A 392 4.55 -9.51 20.98
CA SER A 392 4.36 -10.90 20.55
C SER A 392 5.37 -11.83 21.25
N ILE A 393 4.90 -12.97 21.72
CA ILE A 393 5.71 -13.91 22.52
C ILE A 393 6.41 -14.92 21.60
N THR A 394 7.71 -15.09 21.81
CA THR A 394 8.54 -16.12 21.16
C THR A 394 8.89 -17.21 22.17
N TYR A 395 8.71 -18.49 21.85
CA TYR A 395 9.16 -19.60 22.68
C TYR A 395 10.50 -20.15 22.20
N TYR A 396 11.41 -20.42 23.13
CA TYR A 396 12.65 -21.13 22.84
C TYR A 396 13.19 -21.82 24.09
N GLY A 397 13.51 -23.12 23.98
CA GLY A 397 14.27 -23.83 25.01
C GLY A 397 13.60 -23.83 26.40
N GLY A 398 12.27 -23.89 26.47
CA GLY A 398 11.53 -23.87 27.73
C GLY A 398 11.18 -22.49 28.28
N ALA A 399 11.55 -21.42 27.58
CA ALA A 399 11.32 -20.04 28.00
C ALA A 399 10.50 -19.23 26.97
N LEU A 400 9.80 -18.22 27.47
CA LEU A 400 9.02 -17.24 26.72
C LEU A 400 9.76 -15.91 26.69
N PHE A 401 9.97 -15.36 25.50
CA PHE A 401 10.70 -14.12 25.29
C PHE A 401 9.82 -13.05 24.64
N PHE A 402 9.93 -11.82 25.11
CA PHE A 402 9.18 -10.68 24.56
C PHE A 402 9.82 -9.35 24.98
N GLY A 403 9.58 -8.31 24.19
CA GLY A 403 9.88 -6.92 24.54
C GLY A 403 8.71 -6.21 25.22
N THR A 404 8.90 -4.98 25.69
CA THR A 404 7.86 -4.20 26.39
C THR A 404 7.93 -2.73 26.02
N SER A 405 6.81 -1.99 26.19
CA SER A 405 6.81 -0.56 25.87
C SER A 405 7.67 0.25 26.86
N SER A 406 7.96 -0.32 28.03
CA SER A 406 8.93 0.22 28.98
C SER A 406 10.40 0.09 28.54
N GLY A 407 10.69 -0.64 27.47
CA GLY A 407 12.04 -0.85 26.94
C GLY A 407 12.84 -1.96 27.62
N TYR A 408 12.14 -2.90 28.24
CA TYR A 408 12.73 -4.13 28.77
C TYR A 408 12.43 -5.30 27.84
N THR A 409 13.41 -6.19 27.69
CA THR A 409 13.25 -7.54 27.13
C THR A 409 13.25 -8.54 28.28
N TYR A 410 12.30 -9.48 28.27
CA TYR A 410 12.16 -10.50 29.30
C TYR A 410 12.39 -11.90 28.73
N ALA A 411 12.87 -12.79 29.60
CA ALA A 411 12.72 -14.24 29.46
C ALA A 411 11.98 -14.77 30.69
N LEU A 412 10.86 -15.45 30.48
CA LEU A 412 10.08 -16.11 31.52
C LEU A 412 10.09 -17.63 31.32
N ASP A 413 9.93 -18.42 32.37
CA ASP A 413 9.58 -19.83 32.22
C ASP A 413 8.09 -20.02 31.87
N LEU A 414 7.67 -21.26 31.65
CA LEU A 414 6.28 -21.61 31.31
C LEU A 414 5.28 -21.39 32.46
N ASP A 415 5.76 -21.14 33.68
CA ASP A 415 4.94 -20.77 34.85
C ASP A 415 4.97 -19.23 35.09
N LEU A 416 5.45 -18.49 34.10
CA LEU A 416 5.62 -17.04 34.09
C LEU A 416 6.52 -16.51 35.22
N ASN A 417 7.48 -17.30 35.71
CA ASN A 417 8.57 -16.79 36.55
C ASN A 417 9.64 -16.15 35.68
N THR A 418 10.21 -15.03 36.13
CA THR A 418 11.30 -14.37 35.41
C THR A 418 12.60 -15.14 35.54
N LEU A 419 13.17 -15.52 34.40
CA LEU A 419 14.51 -16.11 34.29
C LEU A 419 15.56 -15.00 34.23
N TRP A 420 15.34 -14.01 33.36
CA TRP A 420 16.12 -12.77 33.30
C TRP A 420 15.31 -11.64 32.67
N LYS A 421 15.76 -10.40 32.86
CA LYS A 421 15.24 -9.20 32.18
C LYS A 421 16.38 -8.24 31.86
N THR A 422 16.27 -7.54 30.74
CA THR A 422 17.31 -6.63 30.26
C THR A 422 16.73 -5.31 29.77
N ASP A 423 17.29 -4.20 30.23
CA ASP A 423 16.94 -2.84 29.80
C ASP A 423 17.66 -2.49 28.49
N VAL A 424 16.91 -2.46 27.38
CA VAL A 424 17.41 -2.08 26.04
C VAL A 424 17.25 -0.58 25.75
N ARG A 425 16.95 0.22 26.78
CA ARG A 425 16.93 1.70 26.79
C ARG A 425 15.91 2.36 25.87
N SER A 426 15.05 1.59 25.19
CA SER A 426 14.07 2.08 24.23
C SER A 426 12.93 1.08 24.07
N GLN A 427 11.74 1.56 23.74
CA GLN A 427 10.56 0.71 23.50
C GLN A 427 10.84 -0.37 22.44
N ASN A 428 10.40 -1.60 22.71
CA ASN A 428 10.60 -2.77 21.86
C ASN A 428 9.38 -3.71 21.87
N TYR A 429 8.16 -3.15 21.95
CA TYR A 429 6.92 -3.91 22.16
C TYR A 429 6.13 -4.26 20.90
N TYR A 430 6.51 -3.69 19.76
CA TYR A 430 5.68 -3.77 18.55
C TYR A 430 5.94 -5.06 17.76
N ASP A 431 7.15 -5.62 17.89
CA ASP A 431 7.62 -6.78 17.13
C ASP A 431 8.07 -7.91 18.08
N SER A 432 7.98 -9.17 17.64
CA SER A 432 8.49 -10.34 18.39
C SER A 432 10.02 -10.32 18.50
N VAL A 433 10.64 -11.14 19.35
CA VAL A 433 12.10 -11.29 19.33
C VAL A 433 12.51 -12.44 18.42
N MET A 434 13.67 -12.32 17.75
CA MET A 434 14.29 -13.45 17.03
C MET A 434 15.38 -14.06 17.91
N ILE A 435 15.43 -15.39 17.99
CA ILE A 435 16.43 -16.15 18.73
C ILE A 435 17.18 -17.05 17.75
N CYS A 436 18.47 -16.84 17.62
CA CYS A 436 19.35 -17.62 16.74
C CYS A 436 20.80 -17.53 17.23
N ASP A 437 21.59 -18.60 17.07
CA ASP A 437 22.99 -18.68 17.49
C ASP A 437 23.25 -18.23 18.94
N ASP A 438 22.44 -18.72 19.88
CA ASP A 438 22.50 -18.35 21.31
C ASP A 438 22.33 -16.85 21.57
N ARG A 439 21.67 -16.12 20.65
CA ARG A 439 21.39 -14.69 20.77
C ARG A 439 19.91 -14.38 20.62
N VAL A 440 19.45 -13.39 21.38
CA VAL A 440 18.14 -12.75 21.23
C VAL A 440 18.34 -11.41 20.53
N PHE A 441 17.78 -11.26 19.34
CA PHE A 441 17.83 -10.04 18.55
C PHE A 441 16.58 -9.20 18.78
N VAL A 442 16.78 -7.92 19.08
CA VAL A 442 15.72 -7.01 19.51
C VAL A 442 15.82 -5.68 18.78
N GLY A 443 14.82 -5.38 17.95
CA GLY A 443 14.62 -4.08 17.33
C GLY A 443 13.93 -3.10 18.28
N THR A 444 14.24 -1.80 18.17
CA THR A 444 13.69 -0.76 19.07
C THR A 444 13.24 0.48 18.31
N TYR A 445 12.42 1.31 18.95
CA TYR A 445 11.97 2.63 18.46
C TYR A 445 13.05 3.72 18.47
N SER A 446 14.21 3.46 19.06
CA SER A 446 15.38 4.35 19.01
C SER A 446 16.22 4.20 17.74
N GLY A 447 15.77 3.36 16.79
CA GLY A 447 16.50 3.07 15.57
C GLY A 447 17.58 2.00 15.76
N LYS A 448 17.62 1.34 16.92
CA LYS A 448 18.67 0.39 17.30
C LYS A 448 18.23 -1.06 17.20
N LEU A 449 19.18 -1.91 16.82
CA LEU A 449 19.12 -3.36 16.91
C LEU A 449 20.11 -3.83 17.99
N TYR A 450 19.64 -4.68 18.90
CA TYR A 450 20.44 -5.29 19.97
C TYR A 450 20.59 -6.78 19.75
N ALA A 451 21.71 -7.35 20.21
CA ALA A 451 21.91 -8.79 20.38
C ALA A 451 22.23 -9.08 21.85
N LEU A 452 21.36 -9.85 22.50
CA LEU A 452 21.50 -10.27 23.89
C LEU A 452 21.90 -11.74 23.92
N ASP A 453 22.63 -12.17 24.93
CA ASP A 453 22.88 -13.58 25.21
C ASP A 453 21.58 -14.28 25.65
N VAL A 454 21.22 -15.39 25.01
CA VAL A 454 19.94 -16.07 25.28
C VAL A 454 19.84 -16.62 26.72
N SER A 455 20.96 -17.05 27.30
CA SER A 455 21.00 -17.67 28.61
C SER A 455 20.94 -16.64 29.74
N THR A 456 21.60 -15.49 29.57
CA THR A 456 21.82 -14.51 30.65
C THR A 456 21.09 -13.19 30.44
N GLY A 457 20.65 -12.90 29.20
CA GLY A 457 20.10 -11.60 28.82
C GLY A 457 21.14 -10.50 28.65
N GLU A 458 22.44 -10.78 28.83
CA GLU A 458 23.50 -9.77 28.73
C GLU A 458 23.56 -9.16 27.32
N ILE A 459 23.57 -7.83 27.20
CA ILE A 459 23.73 -7.15 25.90
C ILE A 459 25.16 -7.39 25.40
N LYS A 460 25.29 -8.21 24.34
CA LYS A 460 26.58 -8.49 23.70
C LYS A 460 26.93 -7.46 22.64
N ALA A 461 25.93 -6.98 21.91
CA ALA A 461 26.13 -6.00 20.85
C ALA A 461 24.92 -5.07 20.67
N SER A 462 25.15 -3.88 20.11
CA SER A 462 24.09 -3.02 19.60
C SER A 462 24.57 -2.18 18.42
N VAL A 463 23.66 -1.81 17.53
CA VAL A 463 23.94 -0.92 16.41
C VAL A 463 22.78 0.03 16.17
N THR A 464 23.06 1.27 15.78
CA THR A 464 22.03 2.19 15.29
C THR A 464 21.82 1.88 13.82
N ALA A 465 20.74 1.16 13.53
CA ALA A 465 20.47 0.63 12.21
C ALA A 465 19.69 1.58 11.31
N ALA A 466 18.81 2.41 11.90
CA ALA A 466 18.02 3.40 11.20
C ALA A 466 17.91 4.69 12.02
N SER A 467 17.75 5.83 11.35
CA SER A 467 17.52 7.13 11.98
C SER A 467 16.66 7.95 11.05
N TYR A 468 15.43 8.26 11.48
CA TYR A 468 14.50 9.07 10.72
C TYR A 468 14.24 10.37 11.49
N PRO A 469 14.22 11.53 10.80
CA PRO A 469 13.80 12.76 11.43
C PRO A 469 12.28 12.70 11.69
N SER A 470 11.88 12.62 12.96
CA SER A 470 10.48 12.60 13.36
C SER A 470 10.11 13.84 14.19
N THR A 471 9.06 14.53 13.78
CA THR A 471 8.48 15.66 14.55
C THR A 471 7.83 15.20 15.86
N VAL A 472 7.54 13.90 16.00
CA VAL A 472 6.88 13.28 17.16
C VAL A 472 7.90 12.54 18.05
N TYR A 473 8.88 11.87 17.44
CA TYR A 473 9.81 10.95 18.12
C TYR A 473 11.26 11.44 18.22
N GLY A 474 11.59 12.62 17.65
CA GLY A 474 12.97 13.14 17.58
C GLY A 474 13.82 12.44 16.51
N ASP A 475 15.15 12.42 16.68
CA ASP A 475 16.08 11.65 15.84
C ASP A 475 16.04 10.18 16.28
N GLY A 476 15.21 9.36 15.62
CA GLY A 476 14.94 7.97 16.00
C GLY A 476 14.13 7.21 14.94
N GLY A 477 13.72 5.97 15.19
CA GLY A 477 13.03 5.15 14.20
C GLY A 477 12.69 3.76 14.69
N ARG A 478 11.66 3.13 14.14
CA ARG A 478 11.37 1.72 14.43
C ARG A 478 12.26 0.83 13.57
N VAL A 479 13.02 -0.04 14.22
CA VAL A 479 13.69 -1.19 13.59
C VAL A 479 12.86 -2.43 13.89
N CYS A 480 12.43 -3.13 12.84
CA CYS A 480 11.68 -4.35 12.97
C CYS A 480 12.60 -5.54 13.29
N THR A 481 11.99 -6.64 13.73
CA THR A 481 12.71 -7.88 14.07
C THR A 481 13.40 -8.45 12.83
N PRO A 482 14.70 -8.80 12.94
CA PRO A 482 15.41 -9.38 11.82
C PRO A 482 15.03 -10.83 11.56
N VAL A 483 15.34 -11.27 10.36
CA VAL A 483 15.45 -12.68 9.97
C VAL A 483 16.87 -12.96 9.52
N LYS A 484 17.34 -14.20 9.70
CA LYS A 484 18.72 -14.59 9.39
C LYS A 484 18.78 -15.57 8.23
N VAL A 485 19.67 -15.30 7.26
CA VAL A 485 20.06 -16.23 6.18
C VAL A 485 21.57 -16.28 6.13
N ASP A 486 22.15 -17.45 6.33
CA ASP A 486 23.60 -17.62 6.60
C ASP A 486 24.05 -16.69 7.72
N ASP A 487 25.03 -15.83 7.49
CA ASP A 487 25.54 -14.86 8.48
C ASP A 487 24.89 -13.47 8.36
N ILE A 488 23.85 -13.32 7.54
CA ILE A 488 23.24 -12.05 7.18
C ILE A 488 21.88 -11.91 7.87
N LEU A 489 21.71 -10.80 8.59
CA LEU A 489 20.46 -10.33 9.17
C LEU A 489 19.79 -9.36 8.22
N PHE A 490 18.53 -9.63 7.88
CA PHE A 490 17.67 -8.76 7.08
C PHE A 490 16.53 -8.24 7.92
N PHE A 491 16.22 -6.94 7.82
CA PHE A 491 15.09 -6.34 8.54
C PHE A 491 14.63 -5.05 7.88
N SER A 492 13.36 -4.71 8.11
CA SER A 492 12.78 -3.43 7.73
C SER A 492 12.93 -2.39 8.84
N SER A 493 12.81 -1.12 8.45
CA SER A 493 12.79 0.01 9.39
C SER A 493 11.82 1.10 8.92
N SER A 494 11.33 1.91 9.85
CA SER A 494 10.42 3.04 9.58
C SER A 494 10.59 4.18 10.57
N ASP A 495 9.98 5.33 10.28
CA ASP A 495 9.90 6.50 11.18
C ASP A 495 9.12 6.27 12.49
N GLY A 496 8.52 5.08 12.69
CA GLY A 496 7.81 4.72 13.91
C GLY A 496 6.39 5.29 14.03
N LEU A 497 5.84 5.92 12.99
CA LEU A 497 4.48 6.49 12.99
C LEU A 497 3.37 5.45 12.71
N GLY A 498 3.71 4.16 12.64
CA GLY A 498 2.76 3.05 12.45
C GLY A 498 2.10 3.12 11.07
N MET A 499 0.76 3.17 11.03
CA MET A 499 0.00 3.34 9.77
C MET A 499 0.26 4.69 9.08
N ASN A 500 0.74 5.69 9.84
CA ASN A 500 1.06 7.02 9.32
C ASN A 500 2.53 7.16 8.93
N SER A 501 3.28 6.06 8.88
CA SER A 501 4.67 6.11 8.43
C SER A 501 4.77 6.65 7.01
N THR A 502 5.68 7.59 6.84
CA THR A 502 5.98 8.27 5.57
C THR A 502 7.39 7.97 5.09
N GLN A 503 8.26 7.52 6.00
CA GLN A 503 9.61 7.10 5.71
C GLN A 503 9.81 5.67 6.21
N GLY A 504 10.48 4.86 5.41
CA GLY A 504 10.77 3.47 5.72
C GLY A 504 11.81 2.89 4.78
N GLY A 505 12.17 1.63 5.02
CA GLY A 505 13.17 0.97 4.21
C GLY A 505 13.56 -0.40 4.75
N PHE A 506 14.69 -0.90 4.29
CA PHE A 506 15.26 -2.17 4.72
C PHE A 506 16.78 -2.09 4.86
N SER A 507 17.34 -3.00 5.64
CA SER A 507 18.78 -3.11 5.85
C SER A 507 19.23 -4.56 5.93
N ALA A 508 20.49 -4.78 5.56
CA ALA A 508 21.19 -6.05 5.69
C ALA A 508 22.50 -5.85 6.47
N TYR A 509 22.72 -6.67 7.49
CA TYR A 509 23.91 -6.65 8.35
C TYR A 509 24.50 -8.04 8.46
N THR A 510 25.83 -8.17 8.47
CA THR A 510 26.42 -9.40 9.00
C THR A 510 26.49 -9.34 10.52
N PHE A 511 26.32 -10.48 11.18
CA PHE A 511 26.54 -10.60 12.62
C PHE A 511 27.53 -11.74 12.89
N LYS A 512 28.76 -11.38 13.29
CA LYS A 512 29.84 -12.34 13.60
C LYS A 512 30.60 -11.86 14.83
N ASN A 513 30.96 -12.78 15.72
CA ASN A 513 31.73 -12.49 16.94
C ASN A 513 31.13 -11.34 17.75
N ASP A 514 29.82 -11.36 17.99
CA ASP A 514 29.10 -10.31 18.73
C ASP A 514 29.29 -8.89 18.15
N SER A 515 29.39 -8.78 16.83
CA SER A 515 29.55 -7.50 16.14
C SER A 515 28.66 -7.42 14.89
N PHE A 516 27.95 -6.30 14.77
CA PHE A 516 27.18 -5.94 13.59
C PHE A 516 28.06 -5.23 12.56
N THR A 517 28.02 -5.66 11.30
CA THR A 517 28.63 -4.92 10.17
C THR A 517 27.59 -4.66 9.10
N LYS A 518 27.31 -3.39 8.82
CA LYS A 518 26.36 -2.98 7.77
C LYS A 518 26.86 -3.45 6.40
N ILE A 519 26.01 -4.15 5.66
CA ILE A 519 26.24 -4.52 4.27
C ILE A 519 25.51 -3.54 3.36
N MET A 520 24.22 -3.32 3.64
CA MET A 520 23.32 -2.49 2.85
C MET A 520 22.28 -1.83 3.77
N SER A 521 21.84 -0.64 3.39
CA SER A 521 20.68 0.03 3.98
C SER A 521 20.08 0.94 2.92
N ASN A 522 18.76 0.87 2.74
CA ASN A 522 18.05 1.68 1.75
C ASN A 522 16.73 2.18 2.35
N THR A 523 16.49 3.49 2.22
CA THR A 523 15.31 4.19 2.75
C THR A 523 14.41 4.76 1.64
N ASP A 524 14.72 4.50 0.38
CA ASP A 524 14.06 5.13 -0.78
C ASP A 524 12.86 4.31 -1.29
N TYR A 525 12.65 3.10 -0.75
CA TYR A 525 11.57 2.18 -1.17
C TYR A 525 10.29 2.29 -0.33
N GLY A 526 10.13 3.37 0.43
CA GLY A 526 8.93 3.60 1.24
C GLY A 526 8.77 2.58 2.37
N GLN A 527 7.53 2.40 2.85
CA GLN A 527 7.26 1.51 3.96
C GLN A 527 7.35 0.03 3.53
N ALA A 528 8.29 -0.70 4.11
CA ALA A 528 8.40 -2.15 3.93
C ALA A 528 7.50 -2.91 4.91
N SER A 529 7.14 -4.16 4.58
CA SER A 529 6.43 -5.06 5.49
C SER A 529 7.19 -5.22 6.82
N THR A 530 6.44 -5.34 7.91
CA THR A 530 7.00 -5.47 9.27
C THR A 530 8.01 -6.63 9.38
N TYR A 531 7.68 -7.79 8.82
CA TYR A 531 8.57 -8.94 8.76
C TYR A 531 8.98 -9.23 7.32
N MET A 532 10.07 -9.98 7.15
CA MET A 532 10.54 -10.49 5.87
C MET A 532 10.49 -12.01 5.86
N THR A 533 10.28 -12.61 4.69
CA THR A 533 10.08 -14.05 4.55
C THR A 533 11.33 -14.69 3.99
N VAL A 534 11.91 -15.63 4.72
CA VAL A 534 13.12 -16.35 4.29
C VAL A 534 12.77 -17.37 3.22
N VAL A 535 13.52 -17.39 2.12
CA VAL A 535 13.40 -18.39 1.06
C VAL A 535 14.78 -18.92 0.71
N ILE A 536 14.95 -20.24 0.81
CA ILE A 536 16.18 -20.95 0.50
C ILE A 536 15.84 -22.16 -0.38
N ASN A 537 16.20 -22.09 -1.65
CA ASN A 537 16.07 -23.20 -2.60
C ASN A 537 17.27 -23.21 -3.57
N THR A 538 17.23 -24.07 -4.60
CA THR A 538 18.33 -24.18 -5.58
C THR A 538 18.51 -22.95 -6.45
N GLU A 539 17.48 -22.11 -6.61
CA GLU A 539 17.47 -20.96 -7.51
C GLU A 539 17.69 -19.63 -6.77
N PHE A 540 17.24 -19.54 -5.52
CA PHE A 540 17.27 -18.31 -4.73
C PHE A 540 17.57 -18.57 -3.26
N LYS A 541 18.38 -17.68 -2.68
CA LYS A 541 18.70 -17.64 -1.26
C LYS A 541 18.65 -16.21 -0.77
N GLY A 542 17.71 -15.91 0.11
CA GLY A 542 17.51 -14.54 0.61
C GLY A 542 16.13 -14.34 1.24
N VAL A 543 15.59 -13.13 1.09
CA VAL A 543 14.32 -12.73 1.69
C VAL A 543 13.35 -12.10 0.70
N TYR A 544 12.06 -12.29 0.95
CA TYR A 544 10.95 -11.65 0.24
C TYR A 544 10.21 -10.70 1.18
N PHE A 545 9.81 -9.54 0.67
CA PHE A 545 9.08 -8.53 1.45
C PHE A 545 8.34 -7.58 0.52
N THR A 546 7.30 -6.93 1.02
CA THR A 546 6.53 -5.94 0.26
C THR A 546 6.96 -4.53 0.64
N THR A 547 6.82 -3.61 -0.30
CA THR A 547 7.09 -2.18 -0.13
C THR A 547 6.00 -1.36 -0.82
N ASP A 548 6.06 -0.04 -0.70
CA ASP A 548 5.20 0.87 -1.47
C ASP A 548 5.38 0.73 -3.00
N TYR A 549 6.45 0.07 -3.46
CA TYR A 549 6.77 -0.17 -4.87
C TYR A 549 6.40 -1.57 -5.37
N GLY A 550 5.91 -2.45 -4.50
CA GLY A 550 5.52 -3.81 -4.87
C GLY A 550 6.16 -4.90 -4.02
N LEU A 551 6.01 -6.15 -4.46
CA LEU A 551 6.70 -7.29 -3.91
C LEU A 551 8.16 -7.31 -4.41
N MET A 552 9.09 -7.46 -3.48
CA MET A 552 10.53 -7.46 -3.73
C MET A 552 11.18 -8.71 -3.15
N ARG A 553 12.33 -9.07 -3.72
CA ARG A 553 13.25 -10.06 -3.13
C ARG A 553 14.66 -9.50 -3.06
N LEU A 554 15.39 -9.87 -2.00
CA LEU A 554 16.77 -9.49 -1.77
C LEU A 554 17.60 -10.74 -1.50
N SER A 555 18.55 -11.04 -2.39
CA SER A 555 19.43 -12.21 -2.24
C SER A 555 20.55 -11.98 -1.22
N THR A 556 21.19 -13.06 -0.76
CA THR A 556 22.41 -12.99 0.08
C THR A 556 23.58 -12.29 -0.61
N ASP A 557 23.58 -12.22 -1.94
CA ASP A 557 24.56 -11.48 -2.76
C ASP A 557 24.18 -10.00 -2.94
N MET A 558 23.21 -9.51 -2.16
CA MET A 558 22.70 -8.14 -2.17
C MET A 558 22.10 -7.71 -3.52
N GLN A 559 21.57 -8.65 -4.30
CA GLN A 559 20.79 -8.34 -5.50
C GLN A 559 19.34 -8.09 -5.10
N LEU A 560 18.88 -6.86 -5.32
CA LEU A 560 17.52 -6.42 -5.06
C LEU A 560 16.71 -6.45 -6.35
N GLU A 561 15.58 -7.11 -6.34
CA GLU A 561 14.69 -7.22 -7.49
C GLU A 561 13.25 -6.91 -7.09
N ILE A 562 12.56 -6.10 -7.90
CA ILE A 562 11.10 -5.96 -7.83
C ILE A 562 10.52 -7.07 -8.69
N ILE A 563 9.86 -8.03 -8.04
CA ILE A 563 9.28 -9.19 -8.72
C ILE A 563 7.83 -8.96 -9.13
N ASN A 564 7.12 -8.05 -8.45
CA ASN A 564 5.79 -7.64 -8.90
C ASN A 564 5.44 -6.22 -8.41
N GLU A 565 5.42 -5.27 -9.34
CA GLU A 565 5.11 -3.85 -9.10
C GLU A 565 3.63 -3.59 -8.78
N LYS A 566 2.73 -4.53 -9.06
CA LYS A 566 1.28 -4.34 -8.84
C LYS A 566 0.89 -4.55 -7.38
N MET A 567 1.70 -5.26 -6.60
CA MET A 567 1.40 -5.62 -5.22
C MET A 567 1.87 -4.54 -4.24
N THR A 568 1.28 -3.35 -4.38
CA THR A 568 1.48 -2.21 -3.47
C THR A 568 0.39 -2.22 -2.38
N GLY A 569 0.67 -1.64 -1.21
CA GLY A 569 -0.31 -1.56 -0.12
C GLY A 569 -0.42 -2.80 0.78
N VAL A 570 0.20 -3.92 0.39
CA VAL A 570 0.28 -5.15 1.21
C VAL A 570 1.16 -4.91 2.44
N ARG A 571 0.53 -4.78 3.62
CA ARG A 571 1.22 -4.53 4.89
C ARG A 571 1.43 -5.79 5.74
N ALA A 572 0.54 -6.76 5.62
CA ALA A 572 0.76 -8.08 6.20
C ALA A 572 1.95 -8.71 5.48
N SER A 573 2.88 -9.30 6.22
CA SER A 573 4.07 -9.83 5.54
C SER A 573 3.73 -11.10 4.75
N PRO A 574 4.54 -11.48 3.75
CA PRO A 574 4.30 -12.68 2.95
C PRO A 574 4.48 -13.98 3.74
N VAL A 575 3.64 -14.98 3.54
CA VAL A 575 3.76 -16.30 4.18
C VAL A 575 4.23 -17.29 3.13
N LEU A 576 5.37 -17.97 3.38
CA LEU A 576 5.84 -19.03 2.49
C LEU A 576 5.08 -20.31 2.79
N VAL A 577 4.43 -20.87 1.79
CA VAL A 577 3.69 -22.14 1.86
C VAL A 577 4.38 -23.16 0.96
N ASN A 578 4.65 -24.36 1.49
CA ASN A 578 5.29 -25.49 0.79
C ASN A 578 6.66 -25.19 0.14
N GLY A 579 7.29 -24.07 0.48
CA GLY A 579 8.60 -23.68 -0.03
C GLY A 579 8.62 -23.04 -1.44
N ASP A 580 7.47 -22.91 -2.12
CA ASP A 580 7.40 -22.42 -3.50
C ASP A 580 6.34 -21.33 -3.75
N THR A 581 5.48 -21.07 -2.77
CA THR A 581 4.32 -20.18 -2.92
C THR A 581 4.24 -19.18 -1.79
N LEU A 582 3.96 -17.92 -2.10
CA LEU A 582 3.74 -16.83 -1.16
C LEU A 582 2.24 -16.52 -1.05
N LEU A 583 1.71 -16.59 0.16
CA LEU A 583 0.40 -16.05 0.51
C LEU A 583 0.53 -14.64 1.09
N MET A 584 -0.32 -13.74 0.63
CA MET A 584 -0.34 -12.35 1.07
C MET A 584 -1.77 -11.83 1.19
N GLN A 585 -2.00 -10.94 2.14
CA GLN A 585 -3.25 -10.20 2.27
C GLN A 585 -3.02 -8.69 2.28
N ASP A 586 -3.83 -7.99 1.52
CA ASP A 586 -3.80 -6.54 1.43
C ASP A 586 -4.72 -5.87 2.47
N TYR A 587 -4.25 -4.77 3.06
CA TYR A 587 -4.99 -3.94 4.00
C TYR A 587 -5.47 -2.67 3.26
N ALA A 588 -6.78 -2.53 3.04
CA ALA A 588 -7.32 -1.46 2.19
C ALA A 588 -7.37 -0.12 2.95
N TYR A 589 -6.33 0.70 2.85
CA TYR A 589 -6.36 2.02 3.46
C TYR A 589 -7.43 2.93 2.80
N ALA A 590 -8.31 3.53 3.61
CA ALA A 590 -9.51 4.28 3.23
C ALA A 590 -9.30 5.54 2.35
N LYS A 591 -8.12 5.77 1.76
CA LYS A 591 -7.91 6.89 0.83
C LYS A 591 -8.27 6.59 -0.62
N ASN A 592 -8.29 5.32 -1.06
CA ASN A 592 -8.53 4.99 -2.47
C ASN A 592 -9.46 3.80 -2.77
N ASN A 593 -10.00 3.09 -1.76
CA ASN A 593 -10.90 1.93 -1.95
C ASN A 593 -10.39 0.82 -2.92
N VAL A 594 -9.09 0.80 -3.20
CA VAL A 594 -8.40 -0.29 -3.90
C VAL A 594 -7.68 -1.08 -2.81
N GLY A 595 -8.31 -2.15 -2.33
CA GLY A 595 -7.67 -3.11 -1.44
C GLY A 595 -8.64 -4.14 -0.88
N GLY A 596 -8.11 -5.07 -0.09
CA GLY A 596 -8.89 -6.21 0.44
C GLY A 596 -8.79 -7.44 -0.47
N GLN A 597 -7.63 -7.67 -1.05
CA GLN A 597 -7.35 -8.84 -1.87
C GLN A 597 -6.43 -9.78 -1.10
N MET A 598 -6.68 -11.08 -1.21
CA MET A 598 -5.71 -12.10 -0.87
C MET A 598 -5.10 -12.67 -2.14
N TYR A 599 -3.79 -12.92 -2.09
CA TYR A 599 -3.00 -13.35 -3.23
C TYR A 599 -2.29 -14.66 -2.91
N ARG A 600 -2.32 -15.58 -3.87
CA ARG A 600 -1.41 -16.72 -3.98
C ARG A 600 -0.43 -16.41 -5.12
N VAL A 601 0.85 -16.33 -4.80
CA VAL A 601 1.89 -15.85 -5.72
C VAL A 601 3.08 -16.80 -5.73
N THR A 602 3.58 -17.16 -6.90
CA THR A 602 4.83 -17.92 -7.04
C THR A 602 6.05 -17.07 -6.68
N LEU A 603 7.19 -17.73 -6.42
CA LEU A 603 8.45 -17.05 -6.08
C LEU A 603 9.01 -16.15 -7.20
N ASP A 604 8.55 -16.27 -8.44
CA ASP A 604 8.90 -15.37 -9.55
C ASP A 604 8.01 -14.11 -9.62
N GLY A 605 7.00 -14.00 -8.74
CA GLY A 605 6.07 -12.87 -8.69
C GLY A 605 4.78 -13.05 -9.48
N THR A 606 4.55 -14.21 -10.12
CA THR A 606 3.30 -14.51 -10.83
C THR A 606 2.15 -14.75 -9.86
N ILE A 607 1.01 -14.07 -10.06
CA ILE A 607 -0.19 -14.26 -9.22
C ILE A 607 -0.97 -15.45 -9.79
N GLU A 608 -0.97 -16.58 -9.08
CA GLU A 608 -1.70 -17.79 -9.47
C GLU A 608 -3.18 -17.72 -9.08
N GLY A 609 -3.46 -17.12 -7.92
CA GLY A 609 -4.81 -17.05 -7.36
C GLY A 609 -5.05 -15.72 -6.66
N GLN A 610 -6.29 -15.25 -6.76
CA GLN A 610 -6.72 -14.03 -6.09
C GLN A 610 -8.12 -14.22 -5.52
N TYR A 611 -8.28 -13.82 -4.26
CA TYR A 611 -9.55 -13.86 -3.57
C TYR A 611 -9.94 -12.46 -3.09
N GLN A 612 -11.02 -11.94 -3.66
CA GLN A 612 -11.58 -10.66 -3.28
C GLN A 612 -12.43 -10.83 -2.03
N ARG A 613 -12.12 -10.00 -1.03
CA ARG A 613 -12.90 -9.89 0.20
C ARG A 613 -14.39 -9.67 -0.06
N PRO A 614 -15.29 -10.40 0.62
CA PRO A 614 -16.73 -10.15 0.58
C PRO A 614 -17.09 -8.73 1.03
N SER A 615 -18.19 -8.18 0.54
CA SER A 615 -18.65 -6.83 0.88
C SER A 615 -19.08 -6.65 2.33
N GLU A 616 -19.39 -7.75 3.02
CA GLU A 616 -19.83 -7.81 4.42
C GLU A 616 -18.66 -7.75 5.41
N VAL A 617 -17.44 -8.02 4.94
CA VAL A 617 -16.23 -7.83 5.74
C VAL A 617 -15.88 -6.34 5.72
N ASP A 618 -15.21 -5.79 6.74
CA ASP A 618 -14.75 -4.39 6.73
C ASP A 618 -13.35 -4.23 6.12
N GLN A 619 -12.38 -5.00 6.59
CA GLN A 619 -10.98 -5.05 6.12
C GLN A 619 -10.38 -6.42 6.46
N TRP A 620 -9.38 -6.87 5.71
CA TRP A 620 -8.46 -7.90 6.25
C TRP A 620 -7.59 -7.25 7.33
N THR A 621 -7.16 -8.00 8.33
CA THR A 621 -6.24 -7.47 9.37
C THR A 621 -4.81 -7.25 8.84
N MET A 622 -3.94 -6.63 9.63
CA MET A 622 -2.51 -6.53 9.29
C MET A 622 -1.71 -7.79 9.70
N SER A 623 -2.37 -8.79 10.29
CA SER A 623 -1.78 -10.07 10.69
C SER A 623 -1.61 -11.02 9.50
N PRO A 624 -0.60 -11.91 9.51
CA PRO A 624 -0.43 -12.95 8.50
C PRO A 624 -1.58 -13.97 8.46
N ILE A 625 -1.84 -14.52 7.27
CA ILE A 625 -2.74 -15.67 7.07
C ILE A 625 -2.11 -16.93 7.68
N THR A 626 -2.94 -17.81 8.23
CA THR A 626 -2.55 -19.16 8.65
C THR A 626 -3.15 -20.17 7.68
N ALA A 627 -2.31 -20.93 6.99
CA ALA A 627 -2.68 -21.93 5.99
C ALA A 627 -2.38 -23.32 6.54
N ILE A 628 -3.39 -24.18 6.60
CA ILE A 628 -3.25 -25.54 7.11
C ILE A 628 -4.19 -26.48 6.36
N GLY A 629 -3.64 -27.56 5.79
CA GLY A 629 -4.39 -28.45 4.90
C GLY A 629 -4.98 -27.64 3.74
N GLU A 630 -6.28 -27.81 3.46
CA GLU A 630 -7.01 -27.04 2.45
C GLU A 630 -7.64 -25.74 2.99
N TYR A 631 -7.31 -25.34 4.22
CA TYR A 631 -7.96 -24.24 4.92
C TYR A 631 -7.05 -23.04 5.12
N LEU A 632 -7.61 -21.84 4.96
CA LEU A 632 -7.00 -20.57 5.31
C LEU A 632 -7.78 -19.90 6.44
N TYR A 633 -7.06 -19.49 7.48
CA TYR A 633 -7.59 -18.82 8.66
C TYR A 633 -6.99 -17.42 8.78
N GLY A 634 -7.81 -16.45 9.18
CA GLY A 634 -7.33 -15.09 9.42
C GLY A 634 -8.38 -14.19 10.06
N GLY A 635 -7.94 -13.00 10.45
CA GLY A 635 -8.80 -12.00 11.06
C GLY A 635 -9.23 -10.89 10.11
N THR A 636 -10.38 -10.30 10.42
CA THR A 636 -10.88 -9.06 9.80
C THR A 636 -11.03 -7.97 10.86
N ASP A 637 -11.23 -6.71 10.43
CA ASP A 637 -11.51 -5.60 11.36
C ASP A 637 -12.92 -5.71 12.03
N ASN A 638 -13.65 -6.80 11.76
CA ASN A 638 -15.01 -7.05 12.28
C ASN A 638 -15.34 -8.55 12.48
N GLY A 639 -14.34 -9.43 12.62
CA GLY A 639 -14.56 -10.86 12.71
C GLY A 639 -13.39 -11.76 12.34
N PHE A 640 -13.74 -13.00 12.00
CA PHE A 640 -12.82 -14.09 11.67
C PHE A 640 -13.34 -14.86 10.46
N PHE A 641 -12.41 -15.34 9.63
CA PHE A 641 -12.76 -16.13 8.45
C PHE A 641 -12.06 -17.49 8.45
N ILE A 642 -12.76 -18.46 7.87
CA ILE A 642 -12.24 -19.75 7.45
C ILE A 642 -12.59 -19.88 5.98
N LEU A 643 -11.57 -20.00 5.13
CA LEU A 643 -11.76 -20.32 3.72
C LEU A 643 -11.27 -21.73 3.47
N GLU A 644 -12.09 -22.54 2.80
CA GLU A 644 -11.78 -23.91 2.42
C GLU A 644 -11.65 -24.00 0.90
N GLY A 645 -10.56 -24.60 0.42
CA GLY A 645 -10.37 -24.97 -0.98
C GLY A 645 -9.30 -24.16 -1.71
N LYS A 646 -9.25 -24.30 -3.03
CA LYS A 646 -8.29 -23.60 -3.89
C LYS A 646 -8.71 -22.15 -4.11
N MET A 647 -7.78 -21.19 -3.93
CA MET A 647 -8.04 -19.80 -4.30
C MET A 647 -8.47 -19.69 -5.77
N PRO A 648 -9.46 -18.86 -6.11
CA PRO A 648 -9.88 -18.67 -7.49
C PRO A 648 -8.69 -18.24 -8.35
N GLU A 649 -8.49 -18.94 -9.47
CA GLU A 649 -7.48 -18.54 -10.44
C GLU A 649 -7.75 -17.11 -10.88
N VAL A 650 -6.67 -16.32 -10.99
CA VAL A 650 -6.78 -14.99 -11.56
C VAL A 650 -7.34 -15.15 -12.96
N LYS A 651 -8.58 -14.68 -13.19
CA LYS A 651 -9.03 -14.44 -14.56
C LYS A 651 -8.03 -13.47 -15.14
N ASP A 652 -7.27 -13.94 -16.11
CA ASP A 652 -6.13 -13.25 -16.69
C ASP A 652 -6.55 -11.88 -17.27
N ASP A 653 -6.62 -10.88 -16.40
CA ASP A 653 -6.59 -9.46 -16.73
C ASP A 653 -5.12 -8.97 -16.74
N SER A 654 -4.18 -9.84 -16.40
CA SER A 654 -2.72 -9.66 -16.52
C SER A 654 -2.19 -10.11 -17.87
N GLY A 655 -2.65 -9.45 -18.93
CA GLY A 655 -1.82 -9.36 -20.11
C GLY A 655 -1.65 -10.67 -20.88
N THR A 656 -2.76 -11.24 -21.34
CA THR A 656 -2.73 -11.59 -22.77
C THR A 656 -2.24 -10.34 -23.52
N GLY A 657 -1.57 -10.54 -24.64
CA GLY A 657 -1.54 -9.54 -25.72
C GLY A 657 -2.96 -9.28 -26.27
N GLY A 658 -3.94 -9.07 -25.39
CA GLY A 658 -5.20 -8.42 -25.60
C GLY A 658 -4.85 -7.09 -26.21
N ILE A 659 -4.94 -7.09 -27.54
CA ILE A 659 -5.12 -5.95 -28.41
C ILE A 659 -5.66 -4.81 -27.54
N ASN A 660 -4.83 -3.78 -27.28
CA ASN A 660 -5.19 -2.61 -26.47
C ASN A 660 -6.69 -2.29 -26.71
N PRO A 661 -7.53 -2.02 -25.71
CA PRO A 661 -8.93 -1.68 -25.94
C PRO A 661 -9.11 -0.61 -27.02
N LEU A 662 -8.12 0.28 -27.18
CA LEU A 662 -7.97 1.18 -28.32
C LEU A 662 -7.83 0.45 -29.66
N TRP A 663 -6.93 -0.52 -29.79
CA TRP A 663 -6.79 -1.37 -30.98
C TRP A 663 -8.03 -2.23 -31.26
N ILE A 664 -8.75 -2.71 -30.23
CA ILE A 664 -10.03 -3.40 -30.41
C ILE A 664 -11.09 -2.42 -30.91
N ALA A 665 -11.19 -1.23 -30.30
CA ALA A 665 -12.10 -0.18 -30.75
C ALA A 665 -11.76 0.29 -32.17
N LEU A 666 -10.47 0.46 -32.50
CA LEU A 666 -9.99 0.79 -33.84
C LEU A 666 -10.27 -0.33 -34.84
N ALA A 667 -10.14 -1.60 -34.45
CA ALA A 667 -10.49 -2.75 -35.26
C ALA A 667 -12.01 -2.82 -35.50
N ILE A 668 -12.83 -2.56 -34.47
CA ILE A 668 -14.29 -2.50 -34.58
C ILE A 668 -14.69 -1.34 -35.51
N ILE A 669 -14.11 -0.15 -35.35
CA ILE A 669 -14.33 1.00 -36.25
C ILE A 669 -13.92 0.64 -37.68
N ALA A 670 -12.77 -0.01 -37.88
CA ALA A 670 -12.32 -0.47 -39.18
C ALA A 670 -13.28 -1.51 -39.79
N VAL A 671 -13.81 -2.44 -38.99
CA VAL A 671 -14.82 -3.42 -39.41
C VAL A 671 -16.12 -2.71 -39.80
N ILE A 672 -16.60 -1.75 -39.01
CA ILE A 672 -17.79 -0.95 -39.32
C ILE A 672 -17.60 -0.17 -40.63
N ILE A 673 -16.44 0.48 -40.81
CA ILE A 673 -16.10 1.19 -42.06
C ILE A 673 -16.10 0.22 -43.25
N ASN A 674 -15.53 -0.98 -43.09
CA ASN A 674 -15.53 -2.00 -44.13
C ASN A 674 -16.95 -2.51 -44.43
N ILE A 675 -17.78 -2.75 -43.43
CA ILE A 675 -19.19 -3.13 -43.60
C ILE A 675 -19.94 -2.04 -44.35
N LEU A 676 -19.77 -0.76 -43.99
CA LEU A 676 -20.38 0.37 -44.68
C LEU A 676 -19.90 0.49 -46.13
N LEU A 677 -18.63 0.23 -46.42
CA LEU A 677 -18.07 0.19 -47.78
C LEU A 677 -18.64 -0.98 -48.59
N ILE A 678 -18.80 -2.16 -47.98
CA ILE A 678 -19.40 -3.35 -48.61
C ILE A 678 -20.87 -3.12 -48.91
N ILE A 679 -21.65 -2.60 -47.96
CA ILE A 679 -23.06 -2.23 -48.17
C ILE A 679 -23.17 -1.20 -49.30
N SER A 680 -22.30 -0.18 -49.28
CA SER A 680 -22.25 0.83 -50.34
C SER A 680 -21.88 0.25 -51.70
N PHE A 681 -21.01 -0.77 -51.75
CA PHE A 681 -20.67 -1.50 -52.98
C PHE A 681 -21.86 -2.26 -53.55
N PHE A 682 -22.61 -2.99 -52.73
CA PHE A 682 -23.81 -3.70 -53.18
C PHE A 682 -24.92 -2.75 -53.63
N LEU A 683 -25.13 -1.65 -52.91
CA LEU A 683 -26.09 -0.62 -53.28
C LEU A 683 -25.68 0.12 -54.56
N ALA A 684 -24.38 0.37 -54.76
CA ALA A 684 -23.85 0.96 -55.99
C ALA A 684 -24.08 0.04 -57.20
N LYS A 685 -23.83 -1.26 -57.04
CA LYS A 685 -24.08 -2.27 -58.07
C LYS A 685 -25.57 -2.38 -58.43
N LYS A 686 -26.46 -2.31 -57.44
CA LYS A 686 -27.93 -2.24 -57.65
C LYS A 686 -28.37 -0.95 -58.37
N SER A 687 -27.58 0.12 -58.25
CA SER A 687 -27.84 1.44 -58.83
C SER A 687 -27.10 1.68 -60.16
N ASN A 688 -26.39 0.68 -60.71
CA ASN A 688 -25.55 0.81 -61.92
C ASN A 688 -24.49 1.95 -61.83
N MET A 689 -23.98 2.22 -60.65
CA MET A 689 -22.93 3.22 -60.40
C MET A 689 -21.68 2.54 -59.85
N SER A 690 -20.50 3.12 -60.06
CA SER A 690 -19.30 2.68 -59.34
C SER A 690 -19.43 3.04 -57.85
N THR A 691 -18.89 2.21 -56.95
CA THR A 691 -19.01 2.39 -55.49
C THR A 691 -18.57 3.77 -55.02
N GLY A 692 -17.45 4.28 -55.57
CA GLY A 692 -16.99 5.64 -55.31
C GLY A 692 -18.04 6.68 -55.71
N LYS A 693 -18.60 6.59 -56.93
CA LYS A 693 -19.62 7.53 -57.42
C LYS A 693 -20.95 7.41 -56.67
N TYR A 694 -21.32 6.22 -56.19
CA TYR A 694 -22.52 6.02 -55.39
C TYR A 694 -22.40 6.69 -54.01
N ILE A 695 -21.30 6.41 -53.30
CA ILE A 695 -20.98 7.05 -52.02
C ILE A 695 -20.91 8.56 -52.22
N GLU A 696 -20.20 9.02 -53.25
CA GLU A 696 -20.10 10.44 -53.61
C GLU A 696 -21.48 11.06 -53.90
N SER A 697 -22.39 10.35 -54.57
CA SER A 697 -23.76 10.86 -54.87
C SER A 697 -24.69 10.93 -53.66
N LYS A 698 -24.56 9.99 -52.72
CA LYS A 698 -25.31 9.99 -51.46
C LYS A 698 -24.73 11.03 -50.49
N PHE A 699 -23.40 11.05 -50.39
CA PHE A 699 -22.65 12.03 -49.63
C PHE A 699 -22.91 13.44 -50.16
N SER A 700 -22.89 13.68 -51.47
CA SER A 700 -23.16 14.99 -52.07
C SER A 700 -24.57 15.50 -51.79
N ARG A 701 -25.56 14.60 -51.82
CA ARG A 701 -26.96 14.92 -51.47
C ARG A 701 -27.14 15.29 -50.00
N ILE A 702 -26.46 14.59 -49.09
CA ILE A 702 -26.60 14.79 -47.63
C ILE A 702 -25.78 16.00 -47.15
N SER A 703 -24.52 16.10 -47.59
CA SER A 703 -23.55 17.08 -47.11
C SER A 703 -23.61 18.43 -47.83
N GLY A 704 -24.21 18.51 -49.03
CA GLY A 704 -24.18 19.70 -49.87
C GLY A 704 -22.84 19.94 -50.60
N PHE A 705 -21.89 19.01 -50.53
CA PHE A 705 -20.71 18.99 -51.42
C PHE A 705 -21.13 18.55 -52.83
N HIS A 706 -20.61 19.17 -53.90
CA HIS A 706 -20.86 18.77 -55.31
C HIS A 706 -22.35 18.61 -55.73
N ASN A 707 -23.25 19.46 -55.24
CA ASN A 707 -24.65 19.47 -55.67
C ASN A 707 -24.95 20.72 -56.51
N ASP A 708 -24.80 20.59 -57.83
CA ASP A 708 -24.92 21.70 -58.81
C ASP A 708 -26.35 22.26 -58.93
N SER A 709 -27.34 21.60 -58.32
CA SER A 709 -28.75 22.02 -58.32
C SER A 709 -29.09 23.08 -57.25
N MET A 710 -28.17 23.39 -56.33
CA MET A 710 -28.42 24.26 -55.17
C MET A 710 -27.70 25.61 -55.27
N SER A 711 -28.33 26.68 -54.75
CA SER A 711 -27.66 27.97 -54.57
C SER A 711 -26.43 27.84 -53.66
N LYS A 712 -25.33 28.56 -53.97
CA LYS A 712 -24.08 28.56 -53.18
C LYS A 712 -24.33 28.79 -51.68
N THR A 713 -25.28 29.67 -51.33
CA THR A 713 -25.64 29.95 -49.94
C THR A 713 -26.32 28.76 -49.25
N GLN A 714 -27.20 28.05 -49.96
CA GLN A 714 -27.86 26.86 -49.43
C GLN A 714 -26.88 25.69 -49.28
N ALA A 715 -25.95 25.53 -50.24
CA ALA A 715 -24.90 24.52 -50.17
C ALA A 715 -23.97 24.76 -48.96
N ASN A 716 -23.51 25.99 -48.74
CA ASN A 716 -22.63 26.32 -47.61
C ASN A 716 -23.31 26.15 -46.24
N LYS A 717 -24.60 26.51 -46.11
CA LYS A 717 -25.38 26.24 -44.88
C LYS A 717 -25.51 24.75 -44.59
N ARG A 718 -25.76 23.92 -45.61
CA ARG A 718 -25.82 22.46 -45.45
C ARG A 718 -24.46 21.86 -45.09
N ARG A 719 -23.38 22.33 -45.72
CA ARG A 719 -22.01 21.91 -45.38
C ARG A 719 -21.66 22.24 -43.93
N LEU A 720 -21.98 23.46 -43.48
CA LEU A 720 -21.77 23.84 -42.07
C LEU A 720 -22.58 22.94 -41.14
N LEU A 721 -23.88 22.77 -41.40
CA LEU A 721 -24.74 21.92 -40.56
C LEU A 721 -24.20 20.48 -40.49
N PHE A 722 -23.76 19.93 -41.62
CA PHE A 722 -23.16 18.62 -41.68
C PHE A 722 -21.87 18.53 -40.85
N VAL A 723 -20.97 19.50 -40.98
CA VAL A 723 -19.71 19.55 -40.20
C VAL A 723 -19.99 19.69 -38.70
N LEU A 724 -20.98 20.51 -38.32
CA LEU A 724 -21.36 20.67 -36.92
C LEU A 724 -21.95 19.38 -36.33
N ILE A 725 -22.90 18.75 -37.03
CA ILE A 725 -23.50 17.49 -36.57
C ILE A 725 -22.43 16.41 -36.45
N LEU A 726 -21.60 16.24 -37.48
CA LEU A 726 -20.53 15.24 -37.46
C LEU A 726 -19.51 15.54 -36.36
N GLY A 727 -19.09 16.79 -36.23
CA GLY A 727 -18.14 17.23 -35.20
C GLY A 727 -18.69 17.00 -33.79
N ILE A 728 -19.97 17.30 -33.54
CA ILE A 728 -20.62 17.07 -32.24
C ILE A 728 -20.71 15.58 -31.95
N ILE A 729 -21.05 14.75 -32.94
CA ILE A 729 -21.08 13.28 -32.77
C ILE A 729 -19.68 12.77 -32.40
N ILE A 730 -18.64 13.18 -33.13
CA ILE A 730 -17.26 12.78 -32.83
C ILE A 730 -16.86 13.26 -31.42
N MET A 731 -17.17 14.51 -31.08
CA MET A 731 -16.89 15.07 -29.75
C MET A 731 -17.58 14.28 -28.64
N LEU A 732 -18.86 13.92 -28.81
CA LEU A 732 -19.62 13.11 -27.83
C LEU A 732 -19.05 11.71 -27.69
N ILE A 733 -18.69 11.06 -28.80
CA ILE A 733 -18.04 9.74 -28.76
C ILE A 733 -16.71 9.84 -28.01
N MET A 734 -15.86 10.82 -28.34
CA MET A 734 -14.58 11.02 -27.67
C MET A 734 -14.75 11.37 -26.20
N PHE A 735 -15.77 12.15 -25.85
CA PHE A 735 -16.10 12.47 -24.46
C PHE A 735 -16.46 11.20 -23.67
N ILE A 736 -17.34 10.35 -24.21
CA ILE A 736 -17.69 9.07 -23.58
C ILE A 736 -16.45 8.16 -23.47
N CYS A 737 -15.62 8.08 -24.51
CA CYS A 737 -14.37 7.32 -24.46
C CYS A 737 -13.40 7.86 -23.39
N CYS A 738 -13.32 9.19 -23.21
CA CYS A 738 -12.50 9.81 -22.18
C CYS A 738 -12.98 9.46 -20.76
N LEU A 739 -14.30 9.29 -20.57
CA LEU A 739 -14.88 8.83 -19.31
C LEU A 739 -14.70 7.32 -19.10
N ALA A 740 -14.75 6.54 -20.18
CA ALA A 740 -14.68 5.08 -20.13
C ALA A 740 -13.25 4.56 -19.92
N TYR A 741 -12.25 5.15 -20.58
CA TYR A 741 -10.89 4.65 -20.58
C TYR A 741 -9.93 5.55 -19.80
N GLY A 742 -9.02 4.93 -19.04
CA GLY A 742 -7.94 5.62 -18.33
C GLY A 742 -6.92 4.61 -17.77
N PRO A 743 -5.76 5.09 -17.32
CA PRO A 743 -4.64 4.23 -16.92
C PRO A 743 -4.95 3.38 -15.68
N SER A 744 -5.77 3.90 -14.75
CA SER A 744 -6.09 3.21 -13.50
C SER A 744 -7.20 2.16 -13.62
N MET A 745 -8.11 2.31 -14.59
CA MET A 745 -9.28 1.44 -14.75
C MET A 745 -9.89 1.61 -16.15
N SER A 746 -10.32 0.54 -16.81
CA SER A 746 -11.12 0.63 -18.04
C SER A 746 -12.56 0.20 -17.77
N LEU A 747 -13.52 1.05 -18.13
CA LEU A 747 -14.95 0.81 -17.99
C LEU A 747 -15.57 0.59 -19.38
N SER A 748 -16.63 -0.20 -19.45
CA SER A 748 -17.48 -0.18 -20.65
C SER A 748 -18.08 1.23 -20.83
N PRO A 749 -18.26 1.73 -22.07
CA PRO A 749 -18.92 3.01 -22.32
C PRO A 749 -20.30 3.14 -21.65
N ILE A 750 -21.02 2.02 -21.50
CA ILE A 750 -22.33 1.98 -20.84
C ILE A 750 -22.16 2.19 -19.33
N ASP A 751 -21.20 1.52 -18.72
CA ASP A 751 -20.93 1.62 -17.29
C ASP A 751 -20.39 3.00 -16.93
N ALA A 752 -19.51 3.56 -17.74
CA ALA A 752 -19.01 4.92 -17.57
C ALA A 752 -20.14 5.96 -17.56
N PHE A 753 -21.12 5.79 -18.46
CA PHE A 753 -22.28 6.68 -18.52
C PHE A 753 -23.26 6.44 -17.35
N SER A 754 -23.47 5.19 -16.96
CA SER A 754 -24.28 4.82 -15.79
C SER A 754 -23.69 5.40 -14.50
N ASN A 755 -22.39 5.22 -14.29
CA ASN A 755 -21.65 5.75 -13.14
C ASN A 755 -21.67 7.27 -13.12
N LEU A 756 -21.56 7.93 -14.27
CA LEU A 756 -21.70 9.38 -14.36
C LEU A 756 -23.09 9.85 -13.88
N ILE A 757 -24.17 9.22 -14.38
CA ILE A 757 -25.53 9.58 -13.99
C ILE A 757 -25.73 9.35 -12.49
N SER A 758 -25.29 8.19 -11.99
CA SER A 758 -25.38 7.85 -10.57
C SER A 758 -24.63 8.84 -9.70
N ALA A 759 -23.40 9.21 -10.07
CA ALA A 759 -22.60 10.20 -9.34
C ALA A 759 -23.28 11.59 -9.29
N ILE A 760 -23.87 12.03 -10.41
CA ILE A 760 -24.64 13.28 -10.47
C ILE A 760 -25.89 13.21 -9.58
N GLN A 761 -26.61 12.08 -9.58
CA GLN A 761 -27.80 11.88 -8.74
C GLN A 761 -27.47 11.92 -7.25
N LYS A 762 -26.29 11.42 -6.86
CA LYS A 762 -25.79 11.46 -5.48
C LYS A 762 -25.21 12.82 -5.08
N GLY A 763 -25.16 13.80 -5.99
CA GLY A 763 -24.62 15.12 -5.71
C GLY A 763 -23.11 15.15 -5.47
N GLY A 764 -22.37 14.12 -5.89
CA GLY A 764 -20.93 14.01 -5.66
C GLY A 764 -20.52 13.46 -4.29
N GLU A 765 -21.45 13.09 -3.42
CA GLU A 765 -21.17 12.53 -2.09
C GLU A 765 -21.50 11.02 -2.04
N GLY A 766 -20.75 10.23 -1.25
CA GLY A 766 -21.00 8.79 -1.11
C GLY A 766 -20.80 7.98 -2.41
N LEU A 767 -19.81 8.37 -3.20
CA LEU A 767 -19.50 7.75 -4.49
C LEU A 767 -18.74 6.42 -4.33
N THR A 768 -19.10 5.43 -5.16
CA THR A 768 -18.29 4.22 -5.37
C THR A 768 -16.99 4.56 -6.10
N LEU A 769 -15.98 3.69 -6.09
CA LEU A 769 -14.70 3.95 -6.75
C LEU A 769 -14.85 4.30 -8.24
N SER A 770 -15.68 3.54 -8.97
CA SER A 770 -15.94 3.79 -10.39
C SER A 770 -16.64 5.14 -10.63
N GLU A 771 -17.56 5.53 -9.74
CA GLU A 771 -18.23 6.83 -9.79
C GLU A 771 -17.25 7.97 -9.46
N LEU A 772 -16.41 7.80 -8.44
CA LEU A 772 -15.38 8.76 -8.03
C LEU A 772 -14.39 9.02 -9.16
N VAL A 773 -13.85 7.96 -9.78
CA VAL A 773 -12.92 8.09 -10.91
C VAL A 773 -13.56 8.81 -12.09
N VAL A 774 -14.81 8.48 -12.42
CA VAL A 774 -15.53 9.15 -13.52
C VAL A 774 -15.84 10.62 -13.18
N TYR A 775 -16.27 10.90 -11.96
CA TYR A 775 -16.79 12.21 -11.55
C TYR A 775 -15.70 13.20 -11.10
N GLU A 776 -14.74 12.79 -10.27
CA GLU A 776 -13.69 13.67 -9.72
C GLU A 776 -12.47 13.77 -10.64
N SER A 777 -12.09 12.69 -11.33
CA SER A 777 -10.87 12.67 -12.15
C SER A 777 -11.13 12.90 -13.63
N ARG A 778 -12.03 12.11 -14.25
CA ARG A 778 -12.17 12.11 -15.73
C ARG A 778 -13.05 13.22 -16.26
N LEU A 779 -14.13 13.55 -15.56
CA LEU A 779 -15.09 14.54 -16.03
C LEU A 779 -14.51 15.96 -16.07
N PRO A 780 -13.85 16.48 -15.01
CA PRO A 780 -13.24 17.82 -15.04
C PRO A 780 -12.17 17.92 -16.15
N ARG A 781 -11.34 16.88 -16.26
CA ARG A 781 -10.32 16.75 -17.31
C ARG A 781 -10.91 16.79 -18.72
N ALA A 782 -11.98 16.03 -18.98
CA ALA A 782 -12.64 16.03 -20.29
C ALA A 782 -13.28 17.39 -20.63
N ILE A 783 -13.88 18.07 -19.64
CA ILE A 783 -14.45 19.41 -19.81
C ILE A 783 -13.35 20.44 -20.10
N ALA A 784 -12.21 20.38 -19.40
CA ALA A 784 -11.07 21.24 -19.68
C ALA A 784 -10.47 20.99 -21.07
N ALA A 785 -10.33 19.74 -21.50
CA ALA A 785 -9.89 19.40 -22.85
C ALA A 785 -10.80 20.02 -23.93
N ILE A 786 -12.13 19.97 -23.72
CA ILE A 786 -13.09 20.65 -24.61
C ILE A 786 -12.84 22.16 -24.64
N ALA A 787 -12.72 22.80 -23.48
CA ALA A 787 -12.53 24.24 -23.34
C ALA A 787 -11.23 24.75 -23.99
N VAL A 788 -10.13 24.04 -23.77
CA VAL A 788 -8.81 24.39 -24.33
C VAL A 788 -8.80 24.11 -25.83
N GLY A 789 -9.36 22.99 -26.28
CA GLY A 789 -9.45 22.63 -27.70
C GLY A 789 -10.22 23.66 -28.52
N LEU A 790 -11.41 24.08 -28.05
CA LEU A 790 -12.19 25.11 -28.74
C LEU A 790 -11.51 26.48 -28.67
N GLY A 791 -10.91 26.83 -27.54
CA GLY A 791 -10.27 28.14 -27.33
C GLY A 791 -9.05 28.33 -28.22
N LEU A 792 -8.14 27.36 -28.27
CA LEU A 792 -6.96 27.41 -29.13
C LEU A 792 -7.32 27.39 -30.62
N ALA A 793 -8.33 26.61 -31.02
CA ALA A 793 -8.79 26.58 -32.41
C ALA A 793 -9.40 27.92 -32.86
N VAL A 794 -10.19 28.57 -31.99
CA VAL A 794 -10.74 29.91 -32.27
C VAL A 794 -9.64 30.96 -32.30
N ALA A 795 -8.75 30.99 -31.31
CA ALA A 795 -7.62 31.91 -31.30
C ALA A 795 -6.81 31.80 -32.59
N GLY A 796 -6.46 30.57 -33.00
CA GLY A 796 -5.76 30.31 -34.25
C GLY A 796 -6.50 30.82 -35.49
N CYS A 797 -7.83 30.65 -35.55
CA CYS A 797 -8.66 31.21 -36.61
C CYS A 797 -8.53 32.75 -36.69
N ILE A 798 -8.56 33.43 -35.55
CA ILE A 798 -8.43 34.89 -35.47
C ILE A 798 -7.04 35.37 -35.89
N TYR A 799 -5.97 34.74 -35.38
CA TYR A 799 -4.60 35.06 -35.80
C TYR A 799 -4.41 34.89 -37.30
N GLN A 800 -4.92 33.80 -37.87
CA GLN A 800 -4.82 33.53 -39.31
C GLN A 800 -5.61 34.54 -40.15
N ALA A 801 -6.72 35.07 -39.63
CA ALA A 801 -7.54 36.08 -40.29
C ALA A 801 -6.85 37.45 -40.32
N VAL A 802 -6.40 37.91 -39.14
CA VAL A 802 -5.84 39.25 -38.94
C VAL A 802 -4.47 39.38 -39.59
N ILE A 803 -3.60 38.38 -39.42
CA ILE A 803 -2.25 38.39 -40.02
C ILE A 803 -2.30 38.02 -41.50
N ARG A 804 -3.47 37.57 -41.99
CA ARG A 804 -3.70 37.11 -43.37
C ARG A 804 -2.73 36.02 -43.79
N ASN A 805 -2.29 35.23 -42.83
CA ASN A 805 -1.39 34.13 -43.07
C ASN A 805 -1.98 32.86 -42.44
N PRO A 806 -2.41 31.89 -43.26
CA PRO A 806 -3.00 30.66 -42.76
C PRO A 806 -2.01 29.73 -42.04
N MET A 807 -0.72 30.04 -42.07
CA MET A 807 0.34 29.30 -41.40
C MET A 807 0.67 29.86 -40.01
N VAL A 808 -0.11 30.84 -39.54
CA VAL A 808 0.13 31.44 -38.23
C VAL A 808 -0.58 30.65 -37.14
N ASP A 809 0.14 30.46 -36.05
CA ASP A 809 -0.33 29.90 -34.79
C ASP A 809 -0.32 31.00 -33.71
N PRO A 810 -1.23 30.96 -32.71
CA PRO A 810 -1.22 31.91 -31.59
C PRO A 810 0.15 32.08 -30.90
N TYR A 811 0.98 31.03 -30.91
CA TYR A 811 2.27 31.03 -30.25
C TYR A 811 3.35 31.86 -30.96
N ILE A 812 3.15 32.20 -32.24
CA ILE A 812 4.13 32.98 -33.01
C ILE A 812 4.35 34.38 -32.40
N MET A 813 3.38 34.94 -31.67
CA MET A 813 3.52 36.23 -31.01
C MET A 813 4.31 36.20 -29.68
N GLY A 814 4.88 35.05 -29.29
CA GLY A 814 5.66 34.88 -28.07
C GLY A 814 4.83 34.68 -26.79
N VAL A 815 3.51 34.55 -26.90
CA VAL A 815 2.59 34.32 -25.75
C VAL A 815 2.97 33.06 -24.97
N SER A 816 3.22 31.96 -25.67
CA SER A 816 3.59 30.68 -25.02
C SER A 816 4.96 30.74 -24.34
N SER A 817 5.97 31.35 -25.00
CA SER A 817 7.30 31.54 -24.41
C SER A 817 7.25 32.42 -23.16
N GLY A 818 6.46 33.49 -23.17
CA GLY A 818 6.24 34.35 -22.00
C GLY A 818 5.56 33.61 -20.85
N ALA A 819 4.48 32.89 -21.16
CA ALA A 819 3.75 32.09 -20.18
C ALA A 819 4.64 30.99 -19.55
N GLY A 820 5.39 30.27 -20.40
CA GLY A 820 6.33 29.23 -19.96
C GLY A 820 7.44 29.79 -19.08
N THR A 821 8.04 30.92 -19.44
CA THR A 821 9.11 31.53 -18.64
C THR A 821 8.62 31.91 -17.25
N PHE A 822 7.44 32.52 -17.14
CA PHE A 822 6.89 32.95 -15.85
C PHE A 822 6.38 31.77 -15.01
N ALA A 823 5.77 30.76 -15.63
CA ALA A 823 5.38 29.53 -14.94
C ALA A 823 6.62 28.80 -14.40
N VAL A 824 7.68 28.69 -15.21
CA VAL A 824 8.97 28.10 -14.78
C VAL A 824 9.59 28.94 -13.67
N ALA A 825 9.60 30.27 -13.75
CA ALA A 825 10.10 31.12 -12.67
C ALA A 825 9.34 30.92 -11.34
N ALA A 826 8.02 30.73 -11.42
CA ALA A 826 7.18 30.44 -10.26
C ALA A 826 7.52 29.09 -9.63
N ILE A 827 7.64 28.04 -10.46
CA ILE A 827 7.91 26.66 -10.02
C ILE A 827 9.34 26.51 -9.50
N ALA A 828 10.33 26.99 -10.26
CA ALA A 828 11.75 26.78 -10.00
C ALA A 828 12.30 27.69 -8.90
N SER A 829 11.96 28.97 -8.94
CA SER A 829 12.57 30.00 -8.10
C SER A 829 11.64 30.50 -6.99
N GLY A 830 10.39 30.02 -6.93
CA GLY A 830 9.38 30.54 -6.00
C GLY A 830 9.08 32.02 -6.24
N PHE A 831 9.26 32.51 -7.47
CA PHE A 831 9.10 33.92 -7.80
C PHE A 831 7.66 34.38 -7.58
N THR A 832 7.46 35.34 -6.67
CA THR A 832 6.15 35.99 -6.44
C THR A 832 6.18 37.46 -6.82
N PHE A 833 5.08 37.97 -7.37
CA PHE A 833 4.96 39.39 -7.70
C PHE A 833 4.72 40.18 -6.40
N PHE A 834 5.76 40.86 -5.91
CA PHE A 834 5.71 41.74 -4.71
C PHE A 834 5.15 41.08 -3.42
N GLY A 835 5.28 39.76 -3.26
CA GLY A 835 4.78 39.04 -2.07
C GLY A 835 3.25 38.99 -1.93
N LEU A 836 2.49 39.39 -2.96
CA LEU A 836 1.02 39.45 -2.93
C LEU A 836 0.33 38.07 -3.00
N LEU A 837 1.05 37.00 -3.35
CA LEU A 837 0.50 35.69 -3.68
C LEU A 837 1.32 34.53 -3.09
N ASP A 838 1.98 34.73 -1.95
CA ASP A 838 2.72 33.65 -1.28
C ASP A 838 1.75 32.51 -0.89
N ASN A 839 2.05 31.29 -1.36
CA ASN A 839 1.34 30.03 -1.05
C ASN A 839 -0.10 29.87 -1.60
N SER A 840 -0.46 30.49 -2.74
CA SER A 840 -1.77 30.26 -3.38
C SER A 840 -1.72 29.26 -4.54
N GLU A 841 -2.72 28.36 -4.62
CA GLU A 841 -2.89 27.37 -5.72
C GLU A 841 -3.00 28.02 -7.11
N PHE A 842 -3.35 29.31 -7.17
CA PHE A 842 -3.53 30.08 -8.40
C PHE A 842 -2.29 30.85 -8.85
N MET A 843 -1.17 30.75 -8.12
CA MET A 843 0.04 31.51 -8.41
C MET A 843 0.59 31.22 -9.82
N ILE A 844 0.71 29.92 -10.18
CA ILE A 844 1.27 29.51 -11.47
C ILE A 844 0.39 29.99 -12.65
N PRO A 845 -0.94 29.73 -12.67
CA PRO A 845 -1.79 30.21 -13.75
C PRO A 845 -1.77 31.74 -13.92
N VAL A 846 -1.80 32.50 -12.81
CA VAL A 846 -1.77 33.96 -12.87
C VAL A 846 -0.46 34.46 -13.47
N LEU A 847 0.68 33.92 -13.03
CA LEU A 847 1.99 34.29 -13.56
C LEU A 847 2.14 33.88 -15.03
N ALA A 848 1.62 32.72 -15.43
CA ALA A 848 1.60 32.28 -16.82
C ALA A 848 0.79 33.27 -17.70
N ILE A 849 -0.39 33.70 -17.25
CA ILE A 849 -1.21 34.70 -17.97
C ILE A 849 -0.46 36.03 -18.09
N VAL A 850 0.10 36.53 -16.98
CA VAL A 850 0.85 37.79 -16.96
C VAL A 850 2.07 37.71 -17.89
N GLY A 851 2.83 36.62 -17.83
CA GLY A 851 3.99 36.39 -18.70
C GLY A 851 3.61 36.33 -20.18
N GLY A 852 2.53 35.64 -20.52
CA GLY A 852 2.04 35.54 -21.89
C GLY A 852 1.55 36.88 -22.46
N LEU A 853 0.80 37.65 -21.67
CA LEU A 853 0.32 38.98 -22.05
C LEU A 853 1.45 40.01 -22.12
N LEU A 854 2.45 39.92 -21.23
CA LEU A 854 3.64 40.75 -21.27
C LEU A 854 4.44 40.50 -22.55
N ALA A 855 4.69 39.23 -22.89
CA ALA A 855 5.38 38.87 -24.12
C ALA A 855 4.63 39.36 -25.36
N PHE A 856 3.30 39.18 -25.41
CA PHE A 856 2.47 39.74 -26.47
C PHE A 856 2.56 41.27 -26.57
N GLY A 857 2.49 41.97 -25.43
CA GLY A 857 2.62 43.43 -25.38
C GLY A 857 3.95 43.92 -25.94
N LEU A 858 5.05 43.27 -25.57
CA LEU A 858 6.39 43.57 -26.10
C LEU A 858 6.47 43.30 -27.61
N THR A 859 5.88 42.20 -28.07
CA THR A 859 5.78 41.87 -29.50
C THR A 859 5.02 42.95 -30.26
N MET A 860 3.86 43.39 -29.76
CA MET A 860 3.05 44.44 -30.40
C MET A 860 3.80 45.78 -30.45
N LEU A 861 4.50 46.16 -29.37
CA LEU A 861 5.31 47.37 -29.34
C LEU A 861 6.43 47.32 -30.40
N LEU A 862 7.13 46.20 -30.50
CA LEU A 862 8.20 46.02 -31.49
C LEU A 862 7.64 46.00 -32.93
N ALA A 863 6.55 45.28 -33.16
CA ALA A 863 5.87 45.22 -34.47
C ALA A 863 5.35 46.59 -34.91
N SER A 864 4.86 47.40 -33.98
CA SER A 864 4.40 48.77 -34.27
C SER A 864 5.51 49.69 -34.77
N LYS A 865 6.72 49.54 -34.21
CA LYS A 865 7.92 50.25 -34.67
C LYS A 865 8.48 49.69 -35.98
N ALA A 866 8.22 48.42 -36.28
CA ALA A 866 8.59 47.75 -37.52
C ALA A 866 7.58 47.95 -38.67
N GLY A 867 6.56 48.80 -38.49
CA GLY A 867 5.63 49.19 -39.56
C GLY A 867 4.29 48.44 -39.60
N ASN A 868 3.93 47.68 -38.55
CA ASN A 868 2.65 46.95 -38.43
C ASN A 868 2.30 46.05 -39.65
N THR A 869 3.31 45.50 -40.32
CA THR A 869 3.11 44.55 -41.41
C THR A 869 2.93 43.14 -40.86
N ALA A 870 2.25 42.27 -41.61
CA ALA A 870 2.10 40.84 -41.27
C ALA A 870 3.45 40.17 -40.95
N THR A 871 4.48 40.46 -41.76
CA THR A 871 5.86 39.97 -41.54
C THR A 871 6.49 40.57 -40.29
N GLY A 872 6.24 41.86 -40.01
CA GLY A 872 6.73 42.54 -38.81
C GLY A 872 6.21 41.91 -37.52
N TYR A 873 4.94 41.52 -37.48
CA TYR A 873 4.36 40.79 -36.33
C TYR A 873 5.03 39.44 -36.08
N VAL A 874 5.22 38.65 -37.14
CA VAL A 874 5.86 37.33 -37.05
C VAL A 874 7.32 37.47 -36.60
N LEU A 875 8.08 38.39 -37.20
CA LEU A 875 9.50 38.58 -36.84
C LEU A 875 9.66 39.11 -35.41
N ALA A 876 8.83 40.07 -34.99
CA ALA A 876 8.84 40.58 -33.62
C ALA A 876 8.55 39.46 -32.61
N GLY A 877 7.55 38.63 -32.90
CA GLY A 877 7.17 37.53 -32.02
C GLY A 877 8.26 36.46 -31.89
N VAL A 878 8.97 36.12 -32.98
CA VAL A 878 10.15 35.23 -32.93
C VAL A 878 11.26 35.82 -32.06
N VAL A 879 11.56 37.12 -32.22
CA VAL A 879 12.61 37.80 -31.43
C VAL A 879 12.27 37.79 -29.94
N ILE A 880 11.04 38.17 -29.57
CA ILE A 880 10.59 38.18 -28.18
C ILE A 880 10.52 36.76 -27.62
N GLY A 881 9.98 35.80 -28.39
CA GLY A 881 9.92 34.39 -28.00
C GLY A 881 11.28 33.81 -27.67
N LEU A 882 12.29 34.03 -28.52
CA LEU A 882 13.67 33.60 -28.26
C LEU A 882 14.27 34.25 -27.00
N ALA A 883 13.96 35.53 -26.74
CA ALA A 883 14.41 36.22 -25.53
C ALA A 883 13.84 35.57 -24.26
N PHE A 884 12.52 35.30 -24.23
CA PHE A 884 11.87 34.62 -23.11
C PHE A 884 12.39 33.18 -22.94
N THR A 885 12.47 32.39 -24.02
CA THR A 885 13.01 31.02 -23.96
C THR A 885 14.45 31.01 -23.43
N SER A 886 15.28 32.00 -23.78
CA SER A 886 16.65 32.10 -23.24
C SER A 886 16.66 32.32 -21.72
N ILE A 887 15.77 33.18 -21.21
CA ILE A 887 15.58 33.39 -19.76
C ILE A 887 15.09 32.11 -19.10
N GLN A 888 14.10 31.45 -19.70
CA GLN A 888 13.56 30.17 -19.23
C GLN A 888 14.66 29.12 -19.10
N THR A 889 15.55 28.99 -20.09
CA THR A 889 16.67 28.05 -20.06
C THR A 889 17.63 28.35 -18.90
N VAL A 890 17.98 29.62 -18.66
CA VAL A 890 18.85 30.00 -17.52
C VAL A 890 18.23 29.59 -16.18
N ILE A 891 16.93 29.83 -16.01
CA ILE A 891 16.20 29.43 -14.79
C ILE A 891 16.26 27.91 -14.62
N LEU A 892 15.93 27.15 -15.67
CA LEU A 892 15.96 25.68 -15.61
C LEU A 892 17.36 25.15 -15.27
N THR A 893 18.43 25.72 -15.84
CA THR A 893 19.81 25.29 -15.56
C THR A 893 20.29 25.58 -14.15
N THR A 894 19.62 26.49 -13.43
CA THR A 894 19.97 26.88 -12.06
C THR A 894 19.03 26.27 -11.00
N SER A 895 18.12 25.38 -11.42
CA SER A 895 17.09 24.77 -10.57
C SER A 895 17.51 23.41 -10.01
N ASP A 896 17.02 23.08 -8.81
CA ASP A 896 17.15 21.74 -8.22
C ASP A 896 16.44 20.67 -9.06
N SER A 897 16.87 19.40 -8.94
CA SER A 897 16.40 18.27 -9.75
C SER A 897 14.88 18.03 -9.68
N GLU A 898 14.27 18.17 -8.49
CA GLU A 898 12.82 17.98 -8.31
C GLU A 898 12.01 19.09 -9.01
N LYS A 899 12.37 20.36 -8.77
CA LYS A 899 11.69 21.51 -9.38
C LYS A 899 11.86 21.54 -10.89
N LEU A 900 13.02 21.09 -11.38
CA LEU A 900 13.30 20.92 -12.79
C LEU A 900 12.30 19.95 -13.44
N HIS A 901 12.03 18.81 -12.81
CA HIS A 901 11.06 17.83 -13.32
C HIS A 901 9.66 18.44 -13.40
N SER A 902 9.17 19.10 -12.33
CA SER A 902 7.86 19.76 -12.33
C SER A 902 7.76 20.87 -13.38
N ALA A 903 8.81 21.68 -13.54
CA ALA A 903 8.85 22.76 -14.52
C ALA A 903 8.83 22.23 -15.97
N ILE A 904 9.59 21.16 -16.25
CA ILE A 904 9.58 20.49 -17.56
C ILE A 904 8.22 19.85 -17.84
N SER A 905 7.62 19.20 -16.85
CA SER A 905 6.29 18.58 -16.98
C SER A 905 5.22 19.62 -17.34
N TRP A 906 5.24 20.79 -16.69
CA TRP A 906 4.33 21.89 -17.02
C TRP A 906 4.53 22.40 -18.46
N LEU A 907 5.78 22.54 -18.92
CA LEU A 907 6.09 23.03 -20.27
C LEU A 907 5.56 22.12 -21.39
N TYR A 908 5.50 20.79 -21.16
CA TYR A 908 4.99 19.85 -22.15
C TYR A 908 3.46 19.80 -22.23
N GLY A 909 2.80 20.35 -21.22
CA GLY A 909 1.36 20.46 -21.12
C GLY A 909 0.65 19.13 -20.80
N SER A 910 -0.24 19.20 -19.80
CA SER A 910 -1.05 18.08 -19.36
C SER A 910 -2.36 18.55 -18.74
N PHE A 911 -3.38 17.69 -18.81
CA PHE A 911 -4.64 17.88 -18.08
C PHE A 911 -4.70 17.07 -16.76
N THR A 912 -3.61 16.42 -16.34
CA THR A 912 -3.57 15.57 -15.14
C THR A 912 -3.93 16.35 -13.85
N SER A 913 -3.55 17.62 -13.76
CA SER A 913 -3.76 18.46 -12.57
C SER A 913 -5.10 19.20 -12.55
N VAL A 914 -6.04 18.88 -13.44
CA VAL A 914 -7.33 19.56 -13.51
C VAL A 914 -8.36 18.88 -12.60
N ASP A 915 -8.95 19.69 -11.72
CA ASP A 915 -10.03 19.32 -10.80
C ASP A 915 -11.29 20.18 -11.04
N TRP A 916 -12.33 19.98 -10.22
CA TRP A 916 -13.56 20.78 -10.28
C TRP A 916 -13.37 22.27 -9.95
N GLY A 917 -12.38 22.64 -9.14
CA GLY A 917 -12.12 24.03 -8.80
C GLY A 917 -11.54 24.80 -9.99
N THR A 918 -10.58 24.18 -10.67
CA THR A 918 -9.83 24.77 -11.79
C THR A 918 -10.58 24.66 -13.12
N VAL A 919 -11.37 23.61 -13.35
CA VAL A 919 -12.07 23.40 -14.63
C VAL A 919 -12.98 24.57 -15.01
N TRP A 920 -13.69 25.18 -14.05
CA TRP A 920 -14.60 26.28 -14.32
C TRP A 920 -13.86 27.57 -14.69
N LEU A 921 -12.67 27.78 -14.12
CA LEU A 921 -11.79 28.91 -14.45
C LEU A 921 -11.24 28.81 -15.86
N ILE A 922 -11.17 27.60 -16.43
CA ILE A 922 -10.79 27.38 -17.83
C ILE A 922 -12.03 27.46 -18.73
N PHE A 923 -13.09 26.73 -18.37
CA PHE A 923 -14.26 26.51 -19.22
C PHE A 923 -15.03 27.79 -19.52
N PHE A 924 -15.42 28.55 -18.49
CA PHE A 924 -16.26 29.73 -18.71
C PHE A 924 -15.55 30.84 -19.50
N PRO A 925 -14.30 31.24 -19.18
CA PRO A 925 -13.62 32.27 -19.96
C PRO A 925 -13.30 31.82 -21.39
N ALA A 926 -12.86 30.57 -21.58
CA ALA A 926 -12.55 30.06 -22.92
C ALA A 926 -13.81 30.03 -23.81
N LEU A 927 -14.94 29.56 -23.27
CA LEU A 927 -16.21 29.53 -23.97
C LEU A 927 -16.74 30.95 -24.26
N PHE A 928 -16.74 31.82 -23.26
CA PHE A 928 -17.25 33.19 -23.38
C PHE A 928 -16.48 34.01 -24.43
N LEU A 929 -15.15 34.01 -24.35
CA LEU A 929 -14.29 34.71 -25.32
C LEU A 929 -14.48 34.14 -26.73
N SER A 930 -14.55 32.81 -26.86
CA SER A 930 -14.75 32.14 -28.15
C SER A 930 -16.09 32.52 -28.80
N LEU A 931 -17.17 32.57 -28.01
CA LEU A 931 -18.49 32.99 -28.49
C LEU A 931 -18.51 34.46 -28.89
N THR A 932 -17.75 35.31 -28.20
CA THR A 932 -17.69 36.75 -28.49
C THR A 932 -17.15 37.00 -29.91
N PHE A 933 -16.19 36.21 -30.39
CA PHE A 933 -15.66 36.33 -31.76
C PHE A 933 -16.71 36.08 -32.87
N LEU A 934 -17.78 35.34 -32.59
CA LEU A 934 -18.85 35.12 -33.57
C LEU A 934 -19.59 36.42 -33.92
N ILE A 935 -19.60 37.40 -33.01
CA ILE A 935 -20.21 38.72 -33.24
C ILE A 935 -19.49 39.45 -34.38
N TRP A 936 -18.15 39.32 -34.43
CA TRP A 936 -17.29 40.00 -35.41
C TRP A 936 -16.92 39.14 -36.63
N ALA A 937 -17.62 38.02 -36.84
CA ALA A 937 -17.34 37.11 -37.96
C ALA A 937 -17.46 37.79 -39.34
N LYS A 938 -18.26 38.86 -39.46
CA LYS A 938 -18.40 39.60 -40.73
C LYS A 938 -17.20 40.50 -40.99
N GLU A 939 -16.76 41.19 -39.95
CA GLU A 939 -15.66 42.13 -39.94
C GLU A 939 -14.34 41.39 -40.22
N LEU A 940 -14.16 40.19 -39.67
CA LEU A 940 -13.03 39.30 -39.99
C LEU A 940 -12.96 38.93 -41.48
N ASN A 941 -14.12 38.76 -42.14
CA ASN A 941 -14.14 38.55 -43.60
C ASN A 941 -13.77 39.82 -44.38
N LEU A 942 -14.11 41.01 -43.86
CA LEU A 942 -13.71 42.28 -44.49
C LEU A 942 -12.20 42.44 -44.44
N VAL A 943 -11.57 42.11 -43.32
CA VAL A 943 -10.11 42.19 -43.16
C VAL A 943 -9.37 41.29 -44.16
N LEU A 944 -9.94 40.14 -44.56
CA LEU A 944 -9.35 39.28 -45.59
C LEU A 944 -9.33 39.90 -47.01
N LEU A 945 -10.15 40.92 -47.30
CA LEU A 945 -10.17 41.60 -48.60
C LEU A 945 -9.00 42.58 -48.80
N GLY A 946 -8.21 42.81 -47.76
CA GLY A 946 -7.11 43.78 -47.75
C GLY A 946 -7.44 45.06 -46.96
N ASP A 947 -6.40 45.75 -46.49
CA ASP A 947 -6.53 46.92 -45.61
C ASP A 947 -7.32 48.04 -46.27
N ASP A 948 -7.00 48.34 -47.53
CA ASP A 948 -7.61 49.44 -48.29
C ASP A 948 -9.12 49.20 -48.52
N ASN A 949 -9.49 47.96 -48.86
CA ASN A 949 -10.89 47.59 -49.11
C ASN A 949 -11.70 47.61 -47.81
N ALA A 950 -11.16 47.09 -46.71
CA ALA A 950 -11.83 47.11 -45.42
C ALA A 950 -12.00 48.55 -44.88
N GLN A 951 -11.00 49.41 -45.08
CA GLN A 951 -11.06 50.82 -44.69
C GLN A 951 -12.09 51.61 -45.50
N GLN A 952 -12.23 51.33 -46.81
CA GLN A 952 -13.28 51.93 -47.64
C GLN A 952 -14.69 51.52 -47.21
N MET A 953 -14.86 50.34 -46.63
CA MET A 953 -16.13 49.86 -46.07
C MET A 953 -16.42 50.36 -44.64
N GLY A 954 -15.59 51.28 -44.13
CA GLY A 954 -15.80 51.96 -42.85
C GLY A 954 -15.18 51.26 -41.63
N LEU A 955 -14.42 50.19 -41.81
CA LEU A 955 -13.75 49.49 -40.71
C LEU A 955 -12.41 50.17 -40.39
N ASN A 956 -12.18 50.50 -39.12
CA ASN A 956 -10.86 50.93 -38.67
C ASN A 956 -9.96 49.70 -38.46
N VAL A 957 -9.31 49.26 -39.54
CA VAL A 957 -8.56 48.00 -39.60
C VAL A 957 -7.50 47.91 -38.50
N LYS A 958 -6.69 48.97 -38.30
CA LYS A 958 -5.63 48.98 -37.29
C LYS A 958 -6.15 48.76 -35.86
N LYS A 959 -7.24 49.43 -35.49
CA LYS A 959 -7.85 49.26 -34.15
C LYS A 959 -8.52 47.90 -34.00
N PHE A 960 -9.18 47.45 -35.07
CA PHE A 960 -9.84 46.15 -35.09
C PHE A 960 -8.84 45.00 -34.95
N ASP A 961 -7.78 45.00 -35.76
CA ASP A 961 -6.71 44.01 -35.73
C ASP A 961 -6.04 43.96 -34.36
N ALA A 962 -5.68 45.11 -33.79
CA ALA A 962 -5.11 45.18 -32.45
C ALA A 962 -6.05 44.59 -31.38
N LEU A 963 -7.35 44.94 -31.42
CA LEU A 963 -8.34 44.40 -30.48
C LEU A 963 -8.50 42.88 -30.63
N MET A 964 -8.60 42.39 -31.86
CA MET A 964 -8.75 40.95 -32.13
C MET A 964 -7.52 40.17 -31.66
N LEU A 965 -6.31 40.68 -31.90
CA LEU A 965 -5.07 40.07 -31.43
C LEU A 965 -4.96 40.09 -29.91
N ILE A 966 -5.37 41.18 -29.23
CA ILE A 966 -5.41 41.24 -27.77
C ILE A 966 -6.36 40.17 -27.22
N LEU A 967 -7.60 40.10 -27.71
CA LEU A 967 -8.58 39.13 -27.24
C LEU A 967 -8.14 37.68 -27.52
N ALA A 968 -7.54 37.43 -28.68
CA ALA A 968 -7.01 36.10 -29.02
C ALA A 968 -5.81 35.71 -28.15
N SER A 969 -4.97 36.69 -27.77
CA SER A 969 -3.85 36.47 -26.84
C SER A 969 -4.32 36.18 -25.43
N VAL A 970 -5.36 36.88 -24.95
CA VAL A 970 -6.00 36.62 -23.65
C VAL A 970 -6.61 35.22 -23.64
N LEU A 971 -7.39 34.87 -24.68
CA LEU A 971 -7.96 33.53 -24.82
C LEU A 971 -6.87 32.45 -24.79
N THR A 972 -5.79 32.64 -25.57
CA THR A 972 -4.66 31.72 -25.61
C THR A 972 -3.99 31.59 -24.25
N SER A 973 -3.75 32.70 -23.56
CA SER A 973 -3.09 32.74 -22.25
C SER A 973 -3.91 32.01 -21.19
N VAL A 974 -5.22 32.22 -21.15
CA VAL A 974 -6.13 31.50 -20.23
C VAL A 974 -6.14 30.01 -20.53
N CYS A 975 -6.17 29.62 -21.80
CA CYS A 975 -6.15 28.22 -22.19
C CYS A 975 -4.86 27.50 -21.79
N VAL A 976 -3.69 28.15 -21.82
CA VAL A 976 -2.41 27.50 -21.48
C VAL A 976 -2.01 27.60 -20.01
N ALA A 977 -2.61 28.53 -19.26
CA ALA A 977 -2.20 28.85 -17.88
C ALA A 977 -2.27 27.66 -16.92
N PHE A 978 -3.28 26.80 -17.10
CA PHE A 978 -3.56 25.68 -16.22
C PHE A 978 -3.05 24.33 -16.75
N VAL A 979 -2.89 24.22 -18.07
CA VAL A 979 -2.61 22.92 -18.74
C VAL A 979 -1.29 22.92 -19.48
N GLY A 980 -0.50 23.99 -19.38
CA GLY A 980 0.78 24.15 -20.06
C GLY A 980 0.65 24.45 -21.57
N ILE A 981 1.76 24.29 -22.29
CA ILE A 981 1.86 24.70 -23.70
C ILE A 981 1.38 23.55 -24.61
N ILE A 982 0.35 23.80 -25.43
CA ILE A 982 -0.23 22.82 -26.35
C ILE A 982 -0.23 23.36 -27.79
N GLY A 983 0.65 22.82 -28.62
CA GLY A 983 0.85 23.27 -30.00
C GLY A 983 -0.10 22.68 -31.03
N PHE A 984 -0.02 23.20 -32.26
CA PHE A 984 -0.65 22.69 -33.49
C PHE A 984 -2.18 22.70 -33.59
N VAL A 985 -2.92 22.85 -32.49
CA VAL A 985 -4.39 22.90 -32.51
C VAL A 985 -4.90 24.16 -33.21
N GLY A 986 -4.36 25.34 -32.84
CA GLY A 986 -4.71 26.62 -33.47
C GLY A 986 -4.27 26.76 -34.92
N LEU A 987 -3.28 25.97 -35.34
CA LEU A 987 -2.80 25.96 -36.72
C LEU A 987 -3.62 25.02 -37.61
N VAL A 988 -3.79 23.76 -37.18
CA VAL A 988 -4.36 22.68 -37.99
C VAL A 988 -5.87 22.80 -38.14
N VAL A 989 -6.61 23.01 -37.04
CA VAL A 989 -8.08 22.94 -37.02
C VAL A 989 -8.72 23.99 -37.93
N PRO A 990 -8.46 25.31 -37.77
CA PRO A 990 -9.07 26.32 -38.63
C PRO A 990 -8.64 26.20 -40.10
N HIS A 991 -7.47 25.62 -40.37
CA HIS A 991 -7.05 25.33 -41.74
C HIS A 991 -7.93 24.23 -42.37
N ILE A 992 -8.16 23.12 -41.66
CA ILE A 992 -9.07 22.05 -42.11
C ILE A 992 -10.49 22.60 -42.31
N CYS A 993 -11.00 23.40 -41.37
CA CYS A 993 -12.30 24.05 -41.50
C CYS A 993 -12.40 24.89 -42.78
N ARG A 994 -11.35 25.66 -43.11
CA ARG A 994 -11.30 26.46 -44.34
C ARG A 994 -11.24 25.61 -45.61
N MET A 995 -10.56 24.47 -45.57
CA MET A 995 -10.53 23.54 -46.70
C MET A 995 -11.91 22.95 -47.00
N ILE A 996 -12.74 22.75 -45.96
CA ILE A 996 -14.06 22.13 -46.06
C ILE A 996 -15.15 23.17 -46.38
N LEU A 997 -15.14 24.32 -45.69
CA LEU A 997 -16.22 25.32 -45.71
C LEU A 997 -15.89 26.58 -46.52
N GLY A 998 -14.65 26.75 -46.95
CA GLY A 998 -14.14 27.99 -47.58
C GLY A 998 -13.64 29.01 -46.57
N GLY A 999 -13.34 30.23 -47.03
CA GLY A 999 -12.75 31.30 -46.20
C GLY A 999 -13.72 32.14 -45.37
N ASP A 1000 -15.02 31.80 -45.33
CA ASP A 1000 -16.02 32.59 -44.60
C ASP A 1000 -15.99 32.28 -43.09
N HIS A 1001 -15.57 33.24 -42.28
CA HIS A 1001 -15.47 33.12 -40.83
C HIS A 1001 -16.79 32.82 -40.12
N ARG A 1002 -17.95 33.17 -40.73
CA ARG A 1002 -19.27 32.80 -40.20
C ARG A 1002 -19.48 31.28 -40.18
N LEU A 1003 -18.77 30.56 -41.04
CA LEU A 1003 -18.79 29.11 -41.13
C LEU A 1003 -17.59 28.50 -40.42
N VAL A 1004 -16.40 29.09 -40.59
CA VAL A 1004 -15.14 28.55 -40.07
C VAL A 1004 -15.08 28.62 -38.55
N LEU A 1005 -15.49 29.73 -37.91
CA LEU A 1005 -15.42 29.87 -36.46
C LEU A 1005 -16.21 28.79 -35.70
N PRO A 1006 -17.53 28.61 -35.95
CA PRO A 1006 -18.30 27.60 -35.22
C PRO A 1006 -17.84 26.17 -35.54
N ALA A 1007 -17.39 25.90 -36.77
CA ALA A 1007 -16.80 24.61 -37.11
C ALA A 1007 -15.46 24.37 -36.38
N SER A 1008 -14.63 25.40 -36.24
CA SER A 1008 -13.34 25.31 -35.56
C SER A 1008 -13.50 25.04 -34.06
N MET A 1009 -14.52 25.61 -33.42
CA MET A 1009 -14.83 25.34 -32.01
C MET A 1009 -15.08 23.84 -31.77
N VAL A 1010 -15.97 23.24 -32.54
CA VAL A 1010 -16.38 21.83 -32.36
C VAL A 1010 -15.24 20.88 -32.74
N LEU A 1011 -14.56 21.11 -33.88
CA LEU A 1011 -13.46 20.26 -34.30
C LEU A 1011 -12.22 20.41 -33.40
N GLY A 1012 -12.00 21.59 -32.82
CA GLY A 1012 -10.93 21.83 -31.86
C GLY A 1012 -11.15 21.05 -30.56
N ALA A 1013 -12.36 21.11 -30.01
CA ALA A 1013 -12.74 20.32 -28.83
C ALA A 1013 -12.60 18.81 -29.09
N ALA A 1014 -13.09 18.32 -30.24
CA ALA A 1014 -12.98 16.91 -30.62
C ALA A 1014 -11.52 16.44 -30.76
N LEU A 1015 -10.66 17.26 -31.39
CA LEU A 1015 -9.24 16.96 -31.54
C LEU A 1015 -8.53 16.89 -30.18
N MET A 1016 -8.85 17.82 -29.26
CA MET A 1016 -8.22 17.84 -27.94
C MET A 1016 -8.63 16.65 -27.07
N LEU A 1017 -9.91 16.27 -27.08
CA LEU A 1017 -10.36 15.06 -26.39
C LEU A 1017 -9.66 13.80 -26.92
N LEU A 1018 -9.49 13.71 -28.25
CA LEU A 1018 -8.74 12.62 -28.86
C LEU A 1018 -7.26 12.63 -28.43
N ALA A 1019 -6.62 13.80 -28.41
CA ALA A 1019 -5.23 13.93 -28.01
C ALA A 1019 -5.02 13.56 -26.53
N ASP A 1020 -5.91 13.99 -25.63
CA ASP A 1020 -5.87 13.63 -24.22
C ASP A 1020 -6.17 12.13 -23.98
N LEU A 1021 -7.09 11.54 -24.73
CA LEU A 1021 -7.34 10.10 -24.67
C LEU A 1021 -6.11 9.30 -25.11
N LEU A 1022 -5.46 9.69 -26.22
CA LEU A 1022 -4.25 9.02 -26.69
C LEU A 1022 -3.09 9.18 -25.71
N ALA A 1023 -2.93 10.37 -25.12
CA ALA A 1023 -1.92 10.64 -24.11
C ALA A 1023 -2.00 9.69 -22.91
N ARG A 1024 -3.23 9.35 -22.48
CA ARG A 1024 -3.49 8.40 -21.38
C ARG A 1024 -3.33 6.93 -21.76
N MET A 1025 -3.60 6.57 -23.01
CA MET A 1025 -3.76 5.16 -23.43
C MET A 1025 -2.56 4.57 -24.16
N LEU A 1026 -1.62 5.39 -24.65
CA LEU A 1026 -0.51 4.90 -25.47
C LEU A 1026 0.61 4.21 -24.68
N MET A 1027 0.90 4.65 -23.44
CA MET A 1027 2.01 4.13 -22.63
C MET A 1027 1.62 3.85 -21.17
N ILE A 1028 0.57 3.07 -20.94
CA ILE A 1028 0.13 2.70 -19.58
C ILE A 1028 1.28 1.98 -18.83
N PRO A 1029 1.57 2.33 -17.55
CA PRO A 1029 0.87 3.28 -16.66
C PRO A 1029 1.33 4.75 -16.75
N LEU A 1030 2.30 5.07 -17.59
CA LEU A 1030 2.83 6.41 -17.80
C LEU A 1030 1.91 7.28 -18.67
N GLU A 1031 1.47 8.43 -18.15
CA GLU A 1031 0.75 9.42 -18.97
C GLU A 1031 1.74 10.24 -19.82
N LEU A 1032 1.55 10.23 -21.14
CA LEU A 1032 2.33 11.07 -22.05
C LEU A 1032 1.83 12.52 -22.03
N PRO A 1033 2.69 13.52 -22.26
CA PRO A 1033 2.24 14.90 -22.38
C PRO A 1033 1.37 15.11 -23.62
N VAL A 1034 0.24 15.81 -23.47
CA VAL A 1034 -0.71 16.03 -24.57
C VAL A 1034 -0.11 16.94 -25.65
N GLY A 1035 0.77 17.87 -25.28
CA GLY A 1035 1.52 18.70 -26.22
C GLY A 1035 2.42 17.87 -27.16
N ALA A 1036 2.96 16.76 -26.68
CA ALA A 1036 3.75 15.84 -27.51
C ALA A 1036 2.86 15.12 -28.54
N ILE A 1037 1.70 14.60 -28.11
CA ILE A 1037 0.74 13.91 -28.98
C ILE A 1037 0.23 14.82 -30.10
N THR A 1038 -0.21 16.03 -29.74
CA THR A 1038 -0.69 17.01 -30.72
C THR A 1038 0.38 17.41 -31.75
N THR A 1039 1.64 17.47 -31.33
CA THR A 1039 2.78 17.76 -32.21
C THR A 1039 3.09 16.60 -33.16
N VAL A 1040 3.11 15.35 -32.65
CA VAL A 1040 3.35 14.14 -33.46
C VAL A 1040 2.30 13.99 -34.55
N VAL A 1041 1.05 14.34 -34.28
CA VAL A 1041 -0.04 14.34 -35.28
C VAL A 1041 0.03 15.56 -36.20
N GLY A 1042 0.28 16.74 -35.62
CA GLY A 1042 0.23 18.03 -36.32
C GLY A 1042 1.34 18.20 -37.36
N VAL A 1043 2.58 17.82 -37.04
CA VAL A 1043 3.75 18.03 -37.91
C VAL A 1043 3.62 17.29 -39.25
N PRO A 1044 3.35 15.97 -39.32
CA PRO A 1044 3.22 15.26 -40.58
C PRO A 1044 2.03 15.74 -41.41
N LEU A 1045 0.90 16.03 -40.76
CA LEU A 1045 -0.29 16.55 -41.42
C LEU A 1045 0.00 17.90 -42.08
N PHE A 1046 0.66 18.80 -41.36
CA PHE A 1046 1.03 20.10 -41.87
C PHE A 1046 2.05 20.01 -43.02
N ALA A 1047 3.08 19.17 -42.86
CA ALA A 1047 4.06 18.92 -43.92
C ALA A 1047 3.39 18.36 -45.19
N TYR A 1048 2.45 17.43 -45.04
CA TYR A 1048 1.67 16.89 -46.16
C TYR A 1048 0.84 17.99 -46.86
N LEU A 1049 0.16 18.84 -46.08
CA LEU A 1049 -0.62 19.96 -46.62
C LEU A 1049 0.27 20.95 -47.38
N LEU A 1050 1.45 21.26 -46.84
CA LEU A 1050 2.44 22.10 -47.50
C LEU A 1050 2.93 21.49 -48.83
N ILE A 1051 3.24 20.20 -48.87
CA ILE A 1051 3.70 19.53 -50.11
C ILE A 1051 2.60 19.51 -51.18
N LYS A 1052 1.38 19.14 -50.79
CA LYS A 1052 0.26 18.97 -51.73
C LYS A 1052 -0.28 20.31 -52.25
N ARG A 1053 -0.20 21.37 -51.44
CA ARG A 1053 -0.86 22.65 -51.73
C ARG A 1053 0.05 23.88 -51.70
N GLY A 1054 1.35 23.73 -51.45
CA GLY A 1054 2.34 24.81 -51.58
C GLY A 1054 2.33 25.46 -52.97
N ARG A 1055 1.87 24.74 -54.01
CA ARG A 1055 1.65 25.29 -55.36
C ARG A 1055 0.37 26.13 -55.53
N MET A 1056 -0.59 26.05 -54.60
CA MET A 1056 -1.80 26.90 -54.55
C MET A 1056 -1.62 28.14 -53.66
N TYR A 1057 -0.47 28.28 -52.98
CA TYR A 1057 -0.15 29.40 -52.11
C TYR A 1057 0.47 30.61 -52.85
N ASN A 1058 0.62 30.52 -54.17
CA ASN A 1058 0.68 31.69 -55.03
C ASN A 1058 -0.75 32.16 -55.30
N GLY A 1059 -1.33 32.83 -54.31
CA GLY A 1059 -2.50 33.69 -54.47
C GLY A 1059 -2.04 35.12 -54.27
#